data_AF-A0A5D2WKM0-F1
#
_entry.id   AF-A0A5D2WKM0-F1
#
_cell.length_a   1.000
_cell.length_b   1.000
_cell.length_c   1.000
_cell.angle_alpha   90.00
_cell.angle_beta   90.00
_cell.angle_gamma   90.00
#
_symmetry.space_group_name_H-M   'P 1'
#
loop_
_entity.id
_entity.type
_entity.pdbx_description
1 polymer ?
#
loop_
_entity_poly.entity_id
_entity_poly.type
_entity_poly.pdbx_seq_one_letter_code
_entity_poly.pdbx_strand_id
1 'polypeptide(L)'
;MATPMPSGVPRQPPPQTDNPNFQQKQESLPDDLQKWNPNKPSPFPGSAPTLPPLVRPPPSSSTSAPSQPNSRPGAPPPLVVPGPNVPPNVGSVRPFGPPNGPPSPFRSPSGPPSPFRSPSGPPSPFGPPSGPPSPFGTRPPPGSLPSSMGGGPVISPRGSGAPGPGGRPGAFGSSSRNGPPVGVPPPMMVTGRSPGPAPSMGPFVGSPQASPKPGPPTQSAPPFSAPLAAPFGTQTWAPGQVAPPTAAPNAAVQLPRMFGMPPPQPNQPLPAIDQTGASLEDARKINSNQIPRPTTSYSKIQYDTRQGNQANIPPPASCDYIVKDTGNCSPRYMRCTIHQVPCTADLLTNCGMELALMVQPLAPLHPSEEPIPVVDFGEGGPIRCSRCKGYINPFMRFTDHGRQFICNFCGCVGSTPHEYQCNLGPDGRRRDADERPELCRGTVEFVATKDYMMRDPMPAVYFFLIDVSMNAIQTGATAAACAAISQVIADLPEGPRTMLGIATFDSTVHFYNLKRVLHQPLMLIVPDVHDVYIPLETDVVVQLSECRKHIEQLLESIPTMFQDNSTAESAFVAAIKAAFLAIKSSGGKLLVFQSVLPSVGMIALSARDAEGRGNISAGEKEPHKPLQPADKALKTMAIEFAECQVCVDVFTTTQTYVDIASISVIPGTTGGQVYYYYPFSSISDPVKLYNDLRWNITRPQGFEAVMRVRCSQGIDVKEYHGNFCKRIPTDVDLPGIDSDKAIVVTLKHDDKLQDGSECAFQCALLYTTVYGQRRIRVSTLSLPCTRNITNLFRATDLDAQFVCSLKQVANEIPFTPLLQIREQVTNICINKLLAYRKFCTTATTSGQFILPEALKLLPLYTLALTKSTGLQTDVKIDDRSFWINYVSHISTPSAVCLVLPQMIAVHNLDFDKQEENGSAIPPVLPLSSEFVSEEGIYLLENGVNGLIYIGSLVDSNIVRQLFGFSTVEETPTQFALQQYDNPLSKKLNDVVNEIRHQRCSYLRWTLCRKEDASGALFFSYLIEDATPKDGPSYSEFLAHLHRSIQAKMS
;
A
#
# COMPACT_ATOMS: atom_id res chain seq x y z
N MET A 1 64.72 -12.80 -9.53
CA MET A 1 65.45 -12.64 -10.81
C MET A 1 64.44 -12.30 -11.91
N ALA A 2 64.90 -12.00 -13.13
CA ALA A 2 64.12 -11.27 -14.13
C ALA A 2 63.14 -12.13 -14.98
N THR A 3 62.35 -11.41 -15.79
CA THR A 3 61.40 -11.79 -16.85
C THR A 3 62.13 -12.30 -18.13
N PRO A 4 61.49 -12.56 -19.32
CA PRO A 4 60.08 -12.37 -19.75
C PRO A 4 59.41 -13.44 -20.67
N MET A 5 58.05 -13.39 -20.75
CA MET A 5 57.19 -13.71 -21.95
C MET A 5 57.12 -15.17 -22.49
N PRO A 6 56.20 -15.55 -23.43
CA PRO A 6 55.16 -14.78 -24.15
C PRO A 6 53.70 -15.31 -24.00
N SER A 7 52.79 -14.82 -24.85
CA SER A 7 51.32 -14.90 -24.71
C SER A 7 50.60 -15.86 -25.68
N GLY A 8 49.49 -16.47 -25.22
CA GLY A 8 48.23 -16.57 -26.00
C GLY A 8 47.91 -17.84 -26.81
N VAL A 9 46.99 -18.67 -26.29
CA VAL A 9 45.93 -19.45 -27.02
C VAL A 9 44.79 -19.70 -26.00
N PRO A 10 43.48 -19.57 -26.36
CA PRO A 10 42.38 -19.83 -25.43
C PRO A 10 42.16 -21.34 -25.16
N ARG A 11 41.76 -21.69 -23.94
CA ARG A 11 41.35 -23.07 -23.57
C ARG A 11 39.85 -23.30 -23.78
N GLN A 12 39.49 -24.48 -24.27
CA GLN A 12 38.11 -24.97 -24.30
C GLN A 12 37.61 -25.33 -22.88
N PRO A 13 36.31 -25.19 -22.60
CA PRO A 13 35.69 -25.75 -21.39
C PRO A 13 35.51 -27.28 -21.50
N PRO A 14 35.39 -28.00 -20.37
CA PRO A 14 35.10 -29.43 -20.34
C PRO A 14 33.63 -29.73 -20.75
N PRO A 15 33.33 -30.96 -21.21
CA PRO A 15 31.98 -31.32 -21.66
C PRO A 15 30.98 -31.37 -20.49
N GLN A 16 29.79 -30.81 -20.70
CA GLN A 16 28.65 -31.00 -19.82
C GLN A 16 27.97 -32.34 -20.12
N THR A 17 27.46 -33.00 -19.09
CA THR A 17 26.61 -34.19 -19.24
C THR A 17 25.16 -33.78 -19.47
N ASP A 18 24.58 -34.21 -20.59
CA ASP A 18 23.20 -33.86 -20.96
C ASP A 18 22.16 -34.31 -19.92
N ASN A 19 21.20 -33.42 -19.63
CA ASN A 19 19.98 -33.73 -18.91
C ASN A 19 18.78 -33.13 -19.67
N PRO A 20 18.16 -33.88 -20.60
CA PRO A 20 17.40 -33.28 -21.70
C PRO A 20 15.94 -33.02 -21.36
N ASN A 21 15.61 -31.86 -20.76
CA ASN A 21 14.22 -31.35 -20.79
C ASN A 21 14.02 -29.84 -20.53
N PHE A 22 14.99 -28.97 -20.83
CA PHE A 22 14.79 -27.50 -20.82
C PHE A 22 15.45 -26.83 -22.04
N GLN A 23 14.75 -26.85 -23.19
CA GLN A 23 15.08 -25.94 -24.28
C GLN A 23 14.41 -24.58 -24.05
N GLN A 24 15.19 -23.51 -23.99
CA GLN A 24 14.68 -22.14 -23.99
C GLN A 24 13.99 -21.86 -25.32
N LYS A 25 12.67 -21.74 -25.31
CA LYS A 25 11.90 -21.28 -26.47
C LYS A 25 11.93 -19.74 -26.47
N GLN A 26 12.75 -19.17 -27.35
CA GLN A 26 12.85 -17.72 -27.54
C GLN A 26 11.63 -17.25 -28.35
N GLU A 27 10.49 -17.08 -27.68
CA GLU A 27 9.23 -16.74 -28.36
C GLU A 27 9.17 -15.26 -28.76
N SER A 28 9.22 -15.03 -30.08
CA SER A 28 8.69 -13.82 -30.71
C SER A 28 7.19 -13.72 -30.46
N LEU A 29 6.69 -12.49 -30.30
CA LEU A 29 5.26 -12.17 -30.19
C LEU A 29 4.43 -12.82 -31.33
N PRO A 30 3.26 -13.42 -31.03
CA PRO A 30 2.27 -13.76 -32.06
C PRO A 30 1.58 -12.50 -32.63
N ASP A 31 1.38 -12.45 -33.95
CA ASP A 31 0.76 -11.31 -34.67
C ASP A 31 -0.75 -11.10 -34.38
N ASP A 32 -1.39 -11.95 -33.57
CA ASP A 32 -2.85 -12.00 -33.46
C ASP A 32 -3.49 -10.80 -32.72
N LEU A 33 -2.69 -9.96 -32.06
CA LEU A 33 -3.15 -8.69 -31.48
C LEU A 33 -3.71 -7.69 -32.51
N GLN A 34 -3.40 -7.84 -33.81
CA GLN A 34 -3.89 -6.91 -34.85
C GLN A 34 -5.28 -7.26 -35.43
N LYS A 35 -5.89 -8.39 -35.08
CA LYS A 35 -7.09 -8.90 -35.80
C LYS A 35 -8.41 -8.80 -35.03
N TRP A 36 -8.43 -8.30 -33.79
CA TRP A 36 -9.66 -8.11 -33.04
C TRP A 36 -10.19 -6.67 -33.15
N ASN A 37 -11.35 -6.50 -33.78
CA ASN A 37 -12.10 -5.25 -33.80
C ASN A 37 -13.45 -5.47 -33.07
N PRO A 38 -13.63 -4.93 -31.85
CA PRO A 38 -14.84 -5.18 -31.06
C PRO A 38 -16.11 -4.48 -31.60
N ASN A 39 -15.99 -3.52 -32.53
CA ASN A 39 -17.11 -2.69 -32.98
C ASN A 39 -17.91 -3.28 -34.16
N LYS A 40 -18.09 -4.60 -34.22
CA LYS A 40 -18.80 -5.27 -35.33
C LYS A 40 -20.13 -5.92 -34.88
N PRO A 41 -21.28 -5.24 -35.02
CA PRO A 41 -22.57 -5.80 -34.63
C PRO A 41 -23.02 -6.94 -35.54
N SER A 42 -23.59 -7.99 -34.93
CA SER A 42 -24.20 -9.13 -35.63
C SER A 42 -25.52 -8.71 -36.31
N PRO A 43 -25.73 -8.98 -37.61
CA PRO A 43 -26.97 -8.61 -38.29
C PRO A 43 -28.12 -9.58 -37.95
N PHE A 44 -29.19 -9.05 -37.34
CA PHE A 44 -30.47 -9.76 -37.24
C PHE A 44 -31.17 -9.83 -38.62
N PRO A 45 -31.77 -10.97 -39.02
CA PRO A 45 -32.47 -11.09 -40.30
C PRO A 45 -33.94 -10.64 -40.20
N GLY A 46 -34.41 -9.76 -41.09
CA GLY A 46 -35.84 -9.38 -41.11
C GLY A 46 -36.30 -8.26 -42.04
N SER A 47 -36.23 -8.44 -43.37
CA SER A 47 -37.04 -7.69 -44.36
C SER A 47 -37.10 -8.44 -45.70
N ALA A 48 -38.17 -8.26 -46.49
CA ALA A 48 -38.43 -9.05 -47.70
C ALA A 48 -37.76 -8.47 -48.99
N PRO A 49 -37.39 -9.33 -49.96
CA PRO A 49 -36.87 -8.90 -51.26
C PRO A 49 -37.96 -8.72 -52.33
N THR A 50 -37.74 -7.81 -53.28
CA THR A 50 -38.66 -7.50 -54.39
C THR A 50 -38.26 -8.22 -55.69
N LEU A 51 -39.23 -8.83 -56.40
CA LEU A 51 -39.09 -9.47 -57.72
C LEU A 51 -39.14 -8.43 -58.87
N PRO A 52 -38.52 -8.66 -60.05
CA PRO A 52 -39.04 -9.54 -61.14
C PRO A 52 -37.94 -10.17 -62.05
N PRO A 53 -38.19 -10.74 -63.27
CA PRO A 53 -39.43 -11.23 -63.92
C PRO A 53 -39.40 -12.67 -64.58
N LEU A 54 -40.43 -13.49 -64.29
CA LEU A 54 -41.32 -14.25 -65.23
C LEU A 54 -40.86 -15.34 -66.26
N VAL A 55 -41.86 -16.16 -66.65
CA VAL A 55 -41.98 -17.13 -67.80
C VAL A 55 -41.34 -18.54 -67.58
N ARG A 56 -42.00 -19.72 -67.72
CA ARG A 56 -43.37 -20.18 -68.15
C ARG A 56 -43.82 -21.46 -67.35
N PRO A 57 -45.11 -21.89 -67.34
CA PRO A 57 -45.66 -23.04 -66.57
C PRO A 57 -46.28 -24.14 -67.52
N PRO A 58 -47.28 -25.01 -67.16
CA PRO A 58 -47.79 -25.60 -65.89
C PRO A 58 -47.69 -27.17 -65.94
N PRO A 59 -48.44 -28.07 -65.20
CA PRO A 59 -49.51 -27.98 -64.16
C PRO A 59 -49.18 -28.86 -62.89
N SER A 60 -50.02 -29.57 -62.10
CA SER A 60 -51.49 -29.88 -62.02
C SER A 60 -51.97 -30.40 -60.64
N SER A 61 -53.15 -29.93 -60.19
CA SER A 61 -54.25 -30.57 -59.41
C SER A 61 -54.05 -31.55 -58.20
N SER A 62 -54.65 -31.16 -57.06
CA SER A 62 -55.54 -31.97 -56.16
C SER A 62 -54.91 -33.05 -55.22
N THR A 63 -55.40 -33.37 -54.01
CA THR A 63 -56.56 -32.87 -53.21
C THR A 63 -56.43 -33.17 -51.68
N SER A 64 -57.37 -32.63 -50.89
CA SER A 64 -57.91 -33.11 -49.59
C SER A 64 -57.08 -33.05 -48.28
N ALA A 65 -57.73 -32.50 -47.24
CA ALA A 65 -57.51 -32.76 -45.81
C ALA A 65 -58.71 -33.61 -45.28
N PRO A 66 -58.84 -33.99 -43.97
CA PRO A 66 -59.19 -33.02 -42.91
C PRO A 66 -58.76 -33.36 -41.45
N SER A 67 -59.22 -32.50 -40.53
CA SER A 67 -59.59 -32.73 -39.10
C SER A 67 -58.53 -32.84 -37.98
N GLN A 68 -58.79 -31.97 -36.99
CA GLN A 68 -58.30 -31.84 -35.60
C GLN A 68 -59.02 -32.86 -34.65
N PRO A 69 -58.83 -32.94 -33.29
CA PRO A 69 -58.64 -31.80 -32.36
C PRO A 69 -57.77 -31.98 -31.08
N ASN A 70 -57.70 -30.86 -30.34
CA ASN A 70 -57.04 -30.60 -29.05
C ASN A 70 -57.35 -31.58 -27.88
N SER A 71 -56.42 -31.63 -26.91
CA SER A 71 -56.75 -31.32 -25.50
C SER A 71 -55.51 -30.99 -24.64
N ARG A 72 -55.70 -30.12 -23.63
CA ARG A 72 -54.77 -29.84 -22.51
C ARG A 72 -55.56 -30.05 -21.20
N PRO A 73 -54.95 -30.61 -20.16
CA PRO A 73 -55.11 -30.06 -18.81
C PRO A 73 -53.79 -30.00 -18.02
N GLY A 74 -53.84 -29.53 -16.76
CA GLY A 74 -52.68 -29.24 -15.90
C GLY A 74 -52.38 -30.26 -14.79
N ALA A 75 -51.52 -29.83 -13.85
CA ALA A 75 -50.94 -30.58 -12.72
C ALA A 75 -51.87 -30.59 -11.46
N PRO A 76 -51.48 -31.03 -10.23
CA PRO A 76 -50.21 -31.66 -9.79
C PRO A 76 -50.27 -33.08 -9.12
N PRO A 77 -50.09 -33.32 -7.79
CA PRO A 77 -49.06 -34.25 -7.25
C PRO A 77 -49.65 -35.42 -6.39
N PRO A 78 -48.99 -36.01 -5.35
CA PRO A 78 -47.73 -36.80 -5.26
C PRO A 78 -47.90 -38.21 -4.56
N LEU A 79 -46.78 -38.85 -4.18
CA LEU A 79 -46.55 -39.76 -3.01
C LEU A 79 -46.82 -41.30 -3.05
N VAL A 80 -45.96 -42.03 -2.29
CA VAL A 80 -46.17 -43.31 -1.52
C VAL A 80 -45.95 -44.73 -2.16
N VAL A 81 -44.83 -45.39 -1.76
CA VAL A 81 -44.63 -46.73 -1.06
C VAL A 81 -45.65 -47.88 -1.34
N PRO A 82 -45.25 -49.15 -1.69
CA PRO A 82 -44.52 -50.11 -0.82
C PRO A 82 -43.56 -51.16 -1.47
N GLY A 83 -42.97 -52.07 -0.66
CA GLY A 83 -42.13 -53.25 -1.03
C GLY A 83 -42.93 -54.57 -1.24
N PRO A 84 -42.42 -55.82 -0.97
CA PRO A 84 -41.18 -56.26 -0.28
C PRO A 84 -40.43 -57.53 -0.87
N ASN A 85 -39.46 -58.12 -0.12
CA ASN A 85 -38.88 -59.50 -0.15
C ASN A 85 -38.11 -59.99 -1.44
N VAL A 86 -36.88 -60.58 -1.48
CA VAL A 86 -36.04 -61.49 -0.60
C VAL A 86 -36.55 -62.96 -0.58
N PRO A 87 -35.76 -64.08 -0.65
CA PRO A 87 -34.30 -64.38 -0.50
C PRO A 87 -33.72 -65.27 -1.69
N PRO A 88 -32.70 -66.19 -1.59
CA PRO A 88 -31.72 -66.54 -0.54
C PRO A 88 -30.22 -66.82 -0.93
N ASN A 89 -29.42 -67.10 0.12
CA ASN A 89 -28.11 -67.81 0.16
C ASN A 89 -26.87 -67.11 -0.43
N VAL A 90 -25.81 -66.75 0.33
CA VAL A 90 -25.44 -66.91 1.77
C VAL A 90 -24.52 -65.68 2.13
N GLY A 91 -24.17 -65.24 3.35
CA GLY A 91 -24.21 -65.79 4.72
C GLY A 91 -22.92 -66.56 5.07
N SER A 92 -22.23 -66.42 6.21
CA SER A 92 -22.41 -65.68 7.48
C SER A 92 -20.97 -65.33 8.01
N VAL A 93 -20.63 -64.66 9.13
CA VAL A 93 -21.24 -64.32 10.45
C VAL A 93 -20.76 -62.88 10.80
N ARG A 94 -21.45 -61.91 11.45
CA ARG A 94 -22.36 -61.80 12.64
C ARG A 94 -21.61 -61.70 14.01
N PRO A 95 -22.19 -61.08 15.09
CA PRO A 95 -22.29 -59.61 15.24
C PRO A 95 -22.10 -59.08 16.70
N PHE A 96 -22.29 -57.77 16.94
CA PHE A 96 -23.36 -57.22 17.83
C PHE A 96 -23.44 -55.67 17.72
N GLY A 97 -24.45 -55.01 18.33
CA GLY A 97 -24.85 -53.62 18.02
C GLY A 97 -25.29 -52.72 19.21
N PRO A 98 -25.80 -51.48 18.95
CA PRO A 98 -25.95 -50.36 19.91
C PRO A 98 -27.38 -50.22 20.51
N PRO A 99 -27.68 -49.19 21.35
CA PRO A 99 -28.44 -48.02 20.83
C PRO A 99 -28.35 -46.63 21.58
N ASN A 100 -28.79 -45.56 20.90
CA ASN A 100 -29.47 -44.30 21.35
C ASN A 100 -28.82 -43.22 22.29
N GLY A 101 -29.00 -41.92 21.94
CA GLY A 101 -29.11 -40.79 22.90
C GLY A 101 -28.32 -39.47 22.60
N PRO A 102 -28.97 -38.28 22.47
CA PRO A 102 -28.33 -36.94 22.36
C PRO A 102 -28.59 -36.01 23.59
N PRO A 103 -28.19 -34.71 23.66
CA PRO A 103 -27.20 -33.91 22.90
C PRO A 103 -26.18 -33.07 23.75
N SER A 104 -25.03 -32.70 23.14
CA SER A 104 -24.21 -31.46 23.37
C SER A 104 -23.67 -31.08 24.78
N PRO A 105 -22.67 -30.15 24.89
CA PRO A 105 -21.71 -29.64 23.90
C PRO A 105 -20.26 -30.09 24.20
N PHE A 106 -19.37 -30.08 23.18
CA PHE A 106 -17.97 -30.50 23.37
C PHE A 106 -17.06 -29.40 23.95
N ARG A 107 -16.16 -29.80 24.85
CA ARG A 107 -15.08 -29.00 25.44
C ARG A 107 -13.74 -29.54 24.91
N SER A 108 -12.76 -28.66 24.70
CA SER A 108 -11.48 -28.97 24.04
C SER A 108 -10.70 -30.11 24.73
N PRO A 109 -10.24 -31.15 23.99
CA PRO A 109 -9.34 -32.17 24.53
C PRO A 109 -7.87 -31.75 24.53
N SER A 110 -7.15 -32.10 25.59
CA SER A 110 -5.68 -32.03 25.70
C SER A 110 -4.99 -33.20 24.97
N GLY A 111 -3.78 -32.98 24.44
CA GLY A 111 -2.97 -34.02 23.80
C GLY A 111 -2.35 -35.05 24.77
N PRO A 112 -1.88 -36.21 24.26
CA PRO A 112 -1.35 -37.32 25.07
C PRO A 112 0.15 -37.18 25.43
N PRO A 113 0.65 -37.89 26.46
CA PRO A 113 2.03 -37.81 26.93
C PRO A 113 2.96 -38.90 26.33
N SER A 114 4.27 -38.65 26.40
CA SER A 114 5.34 -39.63 26.09
C SER A 114 6.40 -39.67 27.21
N PRO A 115 6.88 -40.85 27.66
CA PRO A 115 7.91 -40.98 28.68
C PRO A 115 9.32 -41.24 28.12
N PHE A 116 10.38 -40.88 28.86
CA PHE A 116 11.52 -41.76 29.15
C PHE A 116 12.44 -41.17 30.26
N ARG A 117 13.47 -41.91 30.69
CA ARG A 117 14.25 -41.71 31.93
C ARG A 117 15.65 -41.10 31.70
N SER A 118 16.17 -40.44 32.75
CA SER A 118 17.60 -40.15 32.96
C SER A 118 18.06 -40.67 34.34
N PRO A 119 19.33 -41.08 34.54
CA PRO A 119 19.83 -41.65 35.81
C PRO A 119 20.50 -40.63 36.78
N SER A 120 20.62 -41.05 38.04
CA SER A 120 21.41 -40.51 39.18
C SER A 120 22.79 -39.93 38.84
N GLY A 121 23.44 -39.00 39.57
CA GLY A 121 23.38 -38.49 40.98
C GLY A 121 24.78 -37.86 41.30
N PRO A 122 25.20 -37.46 42.53
CA PRO A 122 24.61 -37.56 43.88
C PRO A 122 24.62 -36.13 44.60
N PRO A 123 24.71 -35.88 45.94
CA PRO A 123 23.88 -34.80 46.57
C PRO A 123 24.49 -33.78 47.60
N SER A 124 23.87 -32.59 47.68
CA SER A 124 23.60 -31.76 48.91
C SER A 124 24.78 -31.19 49.76
N PRO A 125 24.55 -30.29 50.76
CA PRO A 125 23.40 -29.40 51.06
C PRO A 125 23.78 -27.89 51.27
N PHE A 126 22.79 -26.98 51.22
CA PHE A 126 22.47 -25.92 52.22
C PHE A 126 21.31 -25.06 51.65
N GLY A 127 20.43 -24.49 52.51
CA GLY A 127 19.14 -23.93 52.06
C GLY A 127 18.73 -22.57 52.66
N PRO A 128 17.66 -21.92 52.12
CA PRO A 128 17.17 -20.60 52.55
C PRO A 128 15.91 -20.66 53.44
N PRO A 129 15.59 -19.59 54.21
CA PRO A 129 14.35 -19.50 55.00
C PRO A 129 13.27 -18.54 54.42
N SER A 130 11.98 -18.92 54.57
CA SER A 130 10.72 -18.10 54.73
C SER A 130 10.39 -16.96 53.73
N GLY A 131 9.16 -16.76 53.21
CA GLY A 131 7.79 -17.25 53.53
C GLY A 131 6.93 -16.15 54.21
N PRO A 132 5.56 -16.09 54.13
CA PRO A 132 4.55 -17.00 53.52
C PRO A 132 3.51 -16.30 52.55
N PRO A 133 2.44 -16.97 52.05
CA PRO A 133 1.53 -16.46 50.98
C PRO A 133 0.00 -16.45 51.28
N SER A 134 -0.84 -16.21 50.23
CA SER A 134 -2.28 -16.59 50.02
C SER A 134 -3.41 -15.64 50.52
N PRO A 135 -4.69 -15.73 50.02
CA PRO A 135 -5.26 -16.39 48.80
C PRO A 135 -6.39 -15.63 48.01
N PHE A 136 -6.82 -16.20 46.85
CA PHE A 136 -8.12 -16.03 46.09
C PHE A 136 -8.60 -14.62 45.64
N GLY A 137 -9.43 -14.45 44.58
CA GLY A 137 -9.93 -15.38 43.54
C GLY A 137 -11.01 -14.75 42.61
N THR A 138 -11.27 -15.38 41.44
CA THR A 138 -12.48 -15.30 40.55
C THR A 138 -13.11 -13.95 40.09
N ARG A 139 -13.51 -13.89 38.80
CA ARG A 139 -14.18 -12.76 38.12
C ARG A 139 -15.65 -13.07 37.75
N PRO A 140 -16.58 -12.10 37.87
CA PRO A 140 -17.72 -11.96 36.94
C PRO A 140 -17.78 -10.56 36.26
N PRO A 141 -18.65 -10.34 35.25
CA PRO A 141 -18.73 -9.10 34.47
C PRO A 141 -19.91 -8.18 34.85
N PRO A 142 -19.92 -6.90 34.40
CA PRO A 142 -21.07 -6.01 34.47
C PRO A 142 -21.87 -5.94 33.15
N GLY A 143 -23.18 -5.66 33.26
CA GLY A 143 -24.07 -5.32 32.14
C GLY A 143 -25.17 -4.34 32.56
N SER A 144 -25.65 -3.54 31.60
CA SER A 144 -26.92 -2.77 31.57
C SER A 144 -27.57 -2.26 32.88
N LEU A 145 -27.58 -0.93 33.05
CA LEU A 145 -28.76 -0.02 33.22
C LEU A 145 -30.00 -0.52 34.01
N PRO A 146 -30.63 0.33 34.87
CA PRO A 146 -31.30 1.56 34.38
C PRO A 146 -31.28 2.80 35.30
N SER A 147 -32.00 3.85 34.87
CA SER A 147 -31.97 5.24 35.37
C SER A 147 -33.09 5.60 36.36
N SER A 148 -32.91 6.65 37.18
CA SER A 148 -33.75 7.88 37.17
C SER A 148 -33.44 8.91 38.29
N MET A 149 -34.07 10.10 38.15
CA MET A 149 -34.10 11.36 38.94
C MET A 149 -34.13 11.21 40.49
N GLY A 150 -33.88 12.22 41.36
CA GLY A 150 -33.84 13.71 41.32
C GLY A 150 -34.34 14.24 42.70
N GLY A 151 -34.38 15.51 43.13
CA GLY A 151 -33.91 16.83 42.62
C GLY A 151 -34.57 17.99 43.44
N GLY A 152 -33.97 19.20 43.47
CA GLY A 152 -34.54 20.44 44.10
C GLY A 152 -34.40 20.57 45.63
N PRO A 153 -34.89 21.64 46.30
CA PRO A 153 -35.54 22.90 45.84
C PRO A 153 -34.56 24.11 45.79
N VAL A 154 -34.78 25.33 45.24
CA VAL A 154 -35.95 26.20 44.90
C VAL A 154 -36.45 27.11 46.04
N ILE A 155 -36.51 28.45 45.80
CA ILE A 155 -37.69 29.37 45.89
C ILE A 155 -37.30 30.86 45.60
N SER A 156 -37.84 31.43 44.50
CA SER A 156 -38.46 32.79 44.26
C SER A 156 -37.78 34.12 44.74
N PRO A 157 -38.31 35.36 44.47
CA PRO A 157 -39.52 35.80 43.70
C PRO A 157 -39.40 37.05 42.74
N ARG A 158 -40.48 37.31 41.96
CA ARG A 158 -40.87 38.58 41.23
C ARG A 158 -39.97 39.08 40.06
N GLY A 159 -40.47 39.80 39.04
CA GLY A 159 -41.85 40.06 38.60
C GLY A 159 -42.04 41.22 37.56
N SER A 160 -43.12 41.15 36.74
CA SER A 160 -43.80 42.22 35.96
C SER A 160 -43.09 43.07 34.88
N GLY A 161 -43.72 43.25 33.69
CA GLY A 161 -43.49 44.38 32.77
C GLY A 161 -43.71 44.11 31.26
N ALA A 162 -44.45 44.97 30.55
CA ALA A 162 -44.60 45.05 29.07
C ALA A 162 -44.72 46.54 28.65
N PRO A 163 -44.56 46.97 27.36
CA PRO A 163 -45.59 46.77 26.31
C PRO A 163 -45.04 46.64 24.85
N GLY A 164 -45.95 46.56 23.86
CA GLY A 164 -45.68 46.71 22.39
C GLY A 164 -45.95 48.15 21.90
N PRO A 165 -46.39 48.43 20.63
CA PRO A 165 -46.87 47.50 19.57
C PRO A 165 -46.45 47.83 18.10
N GLY A 166 -46.93 47.05 17.10
CA GLY A 166 -47.17 47.53 15.72
C GLY A 166 -46.85 46.59 14.54
N GLY A 167 -47.72 46.50 13.52
CA GLY A 167 -47.40 45.98 12.17
C GLY A 167 -48.20 44.77 11.62
N ARG A 168 -48.73 44.88 10.39
CA ARG A 168 -49.43 43.87 9.54
C ARG A 168 -49.48 44.45 8.08
N PRO A 169 -49.95 43.75 7.00
CA PRO A 169 -50.48 42.38 6.83
C PRO A 169 -49.91 41.60 5.60
N GLY A 170 -50.52 40.46 5.23
CA GLY A 170 -50.38 39.80 3.90
C GLY A 170 -49.59 38.47 3.93
N ALA A 171 -50.14 37.24 3.86
CA ALA A 171 -51.42 36.63 3.48
C ALA A 171 -51.48 36.01 2.06
N PHE A 172 -51.36 34.68 2.00
CA PHE A 172 -52.03 33.76 1.07
C PHE A 172 -52.11 32.36 1.71
N GLY A 173 -53.09 31.52 1.35
CA GLY A 173 -53.21 30.16 1.87
C GLY A 173 -54.44 29.37 1.40
N SER A 174 -54.37 28.05 1.53
CA SER A 174 -55.43 27.04 1.31
C SER A 174 -54.88 25.71 1.85
N SER A 175 -55.36 25.12 2.96
CA SER A 175 -56.59 24.32 3.17
C SER A 175 -56.50 22.86 2.66
N SER A 176 -57.18 21.83 3.20
CA SER A 176 -57.71 21.50 4.56
C SER A 176 -58.55 20.20 4.43
N ARG A 177 -58.43 19.20 5.34
CA ARG A 177 -59.55 18.28 5.72
C ARG A 177 -59.26 17.24 6.83
N ASN A 178 -59.97 17.39 7.95
CA ASN A 178 -60.71 16.41 8.79
C ASN A 178 -60.03 15.24 9.57
N GLY A 179 -60.46 15.06 10.84
CA GLY A 179 -60.29 13.86 11.71
C GLY A 179 -61.52 12.91 11.67
N PRO A 180 -61.96 12.16 12.74
CA PRO A 180 -61.89 12.47 14.21
C PRO A 180 -61.53 11.25 15.17
N PRO A 181 -61.60 11.38 16.54
CA PRO A 181 -60.97 10.42 17.51
C PRO A 181 -61.83 9.83 18.68
N VAL A 182 -61.21 8.94 19.49
CA VAL A 182 -61.62 8.29 20.79
C VAL A 182 -60.31 7.92 21.58
N GLY A 183 -60.14 7.69 22.91
CA GLY A 183 -60.98 7.62 24.14
C GLY A 183 -60.12 7.42 25.44
N VAL A 184 -60.72 7.17 26.63
CA VAL A 184 -60.11 7.10 28.02
C VAL A 184 -61.06 6.36 29.03
N PRO A 185 -60.95 6.27 30.42
CA PRO A 185 -60.04 6.88 31.45
C PRO A 185 -59.26 6.01 32.53
N PRO A 186 -59.70 5.68 33.80
CA PRO A 186 -58.85 5.63 35.05
C PRO A 186 -58.96 4.29 35.87
N PRO A 187 -58.83 4.12 37.25
CA PRO A 187 -58.43 4.97 38.42
C PRO A 187 -57.60 4.29 39.61
N MET A 188 -57.47 4.98 40.78
CA MET A 188 -57.26 4.45 42.19
C MET A 188 -55.87 3.87 42.65
N MET A 189 -55.42 3.77 43.95
CA MET A 189 -55.77 4.36 45.29
C MET A 189 -54.72 4.14 46.46
N VAL A 190 -54.85 4.91 47.58
CA VAL A 190 -54.67 4.58 49.05
C VAL A 190 -53.29 4.53 49.82
N THR A 191 -53.01 5.60 50.63
CA THR A 191 -52.27 5.72 51.96
C THR A 191 -50.74 5.44 52.14
N GLY A 192 -50.01 5.85 53.21
CA GLY A 192 -50.22 6.87 54.29
C GLY A 192 -49.42 6.75 55.65
N ARG A 193 -49.15 7.89 56.35
CA ARG A 193 -48.71 8.15 57.78
C ARG A 193 -47.20 8.09 58.25
N SER A 194 -46.91 8.78 59.39
CA SER A 194 -45.59 9.13 60.07
C SER A 194 -45.87 9.60 61.55
N PRO A 195 -45.00 10.24 62.43
CA PRO A 195 -43.59 10.76 62.39
C PRO A 195 -42.72 10.56 63.71
N GLY A 196 -41.65 11.34 63.98
CA GLY A 196 -40.84 11.41 65.25
C GLY A 196 -39.63 12.42 65.28
N PRO A 197 -39.04 12.88 66.43
CA PRO A 197 -38.61 14.30 66.59
C PRO A 197 -37.23 14.72 67.22
N ALA A 198 -36.82 16.00 66.97
CA ALA A 198 -36.00 16.96 67.78
C ALA A 198 -34.46 16.72 68.02
N PRO A 199 -33.59 17.72 68.41
CA PRO A 199 -33.79 19.11 68.90
C PRO A 199 -32.96 20.24 68.18
N SER A 200 -32.38 21.26 68.88
CA SER A 200 -31.74 22.51 68.34
C SER A 200 -30.79 23.25 69.33
N MET A 201 -30.07 24.34 68.91
CA MET A 201 -29.59 25.57 69.67
C MET A 201 -28.25 26.25 69.18
N GLY A 202 -28.13 27.60 69.21
CA GLY A 202 -26.84 28.38 69.31
C GLY A 202 -26.47 29.49 68.26
N PRO A 203 -26.35 30.81 68.60
CA PRO A 203 -26.14 31.91 67.61
C PRO A 203 -25.15 33.10 67.97
N PHE A 204 -25.13 34.19 67.14
CA PHE A 204 -24.51 35.56 67.28
C PHE A 204 -22.98 35.73 67.00
N VAL A 205 -22.36 36.90 66.63
CA VAL A 205 -22.72 38.15 65.85
C VAL A 205 -21.45 39.04 65.65
N GLY A 206 -21.35 39.91 64.62
CA GLY A 206 -20.55 41.17 64.67
C GLY A 206 -19.50 41.50 63.57
N SER A 207 -19.25 42.81 63.34
CA SER A 207 -18.28 43.46 62.40
C SER A 207 -17.41 44.51 63.18
N PRO A 208 -16.56 45.43 62.62
CA PRO A 208 -16.08 45.68 61.24
C PRO A 208 -14.56 46.09 61.05
N GLN A 209 -14.10 46.11 59.79
CA GLN A 209 -13.15 47.06 59.10
C GLN A 209 -11.93 47.73 59.81
N ALA A 210 -10.67 47.42 59.39
CA ALA A 210 -9.51 48.34 59.26
C ALA A 210 -8.23 47.67 58.64
N SER A 211 -7.21 48.46 58.27
CA SER A 211 -5.84 48.08 57.82
C SER A 211 -4.77 48.66 58.81
N PRO A 212 -3.42 48.39 58.76
CA PRO A 212 -2.54 47.85 57.69
C PRO A 212 -1.48 46.77 58.15
N LYS A 213 -0.37 46.58 57.38
CA LYS A 213 0.75 45.61 57.61
C LYS A 213 1.58 45.93 58.88
N PRO A 214 2.22 44.94 59.57
CA PRO A 214 3.64 44.57 59.30
C PRO A 214 4.13 43.14 59.73
N GLY A 215 5.38 42.78 59.41
CA GLY A 215 6.26 41.97 60.31
C GLY A 215 6.52 40.46 60.03
N PRO A 216 7.75 39.94 60.25
CA PRO A 216 8.12 38.51 60.26
C PRO A 216 8.73 38.02 61.60
N PRO A 217 9.06 36.71 61.75
CA PRO A 217 10.12 36.22 62.64
C PRO A 217 11.21 35.37 61.92
N THR A 218 12.30 35.00 62.62
CA THR A 218 13.56 34.43 62.03
C THR A 218 14.32 33.46 62.98
N GLN A 219 15.38 32.80 62.46
CA GLN A 219 16.42 31.99 63.16
C GLN A 219 15.99 30.58 63.64
N SER A 220 16.86 29.59 63.94
CA SER A 220 18.33 29.55 64.17
C SER A 220 19.04 28.23 63.73
N ALA A 221 20.36 28.10 63.96
CA ALA A 221 21.29 26.98 63.66
C ALA A 221 22.57 27.11 64.58
N PRO A 222 23.71 26.39 64.45
CA PRO A 222 24.09 25.14 63.75
C PRO A 222 24.31 23.94 64.72
N PRO A 223 25.50 23.41 65.21
CA PRO A 223 26.96 23.61 64.94
C PRO A 223 27.87 22.32 64.83
N PHE A 224 29.19 22.51 64.54
CA PHE A 224 30.38 21.63 64.75
C PHE A 224 30.50 20.24 64.02
N SER A 225 31.68 19.72 63.62
CA SER A 225 33.12 20.05 63.86
C SER A 225 33.99 19.99 62.57
N ALA A 226 35.23 20.51 62.63
CA ALA A 226 36.25 20.55 61.54
C ALA A 226 37.59 19.91 62.04
N PRO A 227 38.85 20.24 61.60
CA PRO A 227 39.39 21.15 60.56
C PRO A 227 39.70 20.38 59.25
N LEU A 228 40.65 20.66 58.32
CA LEU A 228 41.78 21.60 58.05
C LEU A 228 41.87 21.72 56.47
N ALA A 229 42.66 22.53 55.75
CA ALA A 229 43.76 23.48 56.03
C ALA A 229 43.75 24.68 55.02
N ALA A 230 44.85 25.42 54.89
CA ALA A 230 45.01 26.68 54.12
C ALA A 230 46.53 26.95 53.84
N PRO A 231 47.04 28.16 53.44
CA PRO A 231 46.36 29.45 53.15
C PRO A 231 46.91 30.31 51.95
N PHE A 232 46.31 31.50 51.80
CA PHE A 232 46.70 32.72 51.03
C PHE A 232 46.48 32.74 49.49
N GLY A 233 45.91 33.80 48.88
CA GLY A 233 45.11 34.91 49.44
C GLY A 233 45.08 36.22 48.61
N THR A 234 43.89 36.84 48.45
CA THR A 234 43.60 38.31 48.26
C THR A 234 44.26 39.10 47.09
N GLN A 235 43.67 40.13 46.44
CA GLN A 235 42.29 40.69 46.38
C GLN A 235 42.12 41.59 45.12
N THR A 236 40.87 41.72 44.62
CA THR A 236 40.19 42.85 43.91
C THR A 236 40.89 43.91 43.02
N TRP A 237 40.07 44.43 42.08
CA TRP A 237 40.10 45.72 41.34
C TRP A 237 40.74 45.79 39.94
N ALA A 238 40.10 46.64 39.12
CA ALA A 238 40.41 47.13 37.77
C ALA A 238 40.21 48.67 37.78
N PRO A 239 40.43 49.47 36.69
CA PRO A 239 40.77 49.13 35.30
C PRO A 239 41.89 49.99 34.64
N GLY A 240 42.18 49.78 33.35
CA GLY A 240 42.47 50.91 32.43
C GLY A 240 43.78 50.95 31.59
N GLN A 241 43.68 50.55 30.31
CA GLN A 241 44.33 51.14 29.11
C GLN A 241 45.88 51.14 28.88
N VAL A 242 46.22 51.40 27.59
CA VAL A 242 47.52 51.79 26.96
C VAL A 242 48.46 50.64 26.50
N ALA A 243 49.16 50.86 25.38
CA ALA A 243 50.00 49.93 24.56
C ALA A 243 51.12 50.75 23.82
N PRO A 244 52.07 50.20 23.00
CA PRO A 244 52.35 48.80 22.62
C PRO A 244 53.66 48.23 23.25
N PRO A 245 54.91 48.12 22.68
CA PRO A 245 55.51 48.57 21.40
C PRO A 245 55.83 47.41 20.40
N THR A 246 56.99 47.41 19.70
CA THR A 246 57.30 46.56 18.51
C THR A 246 58.79 46.13 18.35
N ALA A 247 59.05 45.22 17.38
CA ALA A 247 60.29 44.96 16.60
C ALA A 247 61.22 43.75 16.93
N ALA A 248 61.94 43.27 15.88
CA ALA A 248 62.83 42.08 15.83
C ALA A 248 64.23 42.46 15.24
N PRO A 249 65.24 41.54 15.08
CA PRO A 249 65.45 40.86 13.76
C PRO A 249 66.32 39.54 13.69
N ASN A 250 66.29 38.83 12.52
CA ASN A 250 67.34 37.96 11.87
C ASN A 250 67.85 36.65 12.57
N ALA A 251 68.48 35.60 11.97
CA ALA A 251 68.76 35.02 10.61
C ALA A 251 69.59 33.68 10.79
N ALA A 252 69.91 32.71 9.89
CA ALA A 252 69.51 32.20 8.55
C ALA A 252 70.17 30.76 8.28
N VAL A 253 70.69 30.43 7.07
CA VAL A 253 71.49 29.21 6.63
C VAL A 253 70.68 27.90 6.34
N GLN A 254 70.25 27.58 5.09
CA GLN A 254 70.91 26.87 3.93
C GLN A 254 70.97 25.31 4.01
N LEU A 255 70.21 24.52 3.20
CA LEU A 255 70.34 24.05 1.77
C LEU A 255 70.75 22.53 1.69
N PRO A 256 70.54 21.73 0.60
CA PRO A 256 70.56 22.06 -0.85
C PRO A 256 69.34 21.61 -1.73
N ARG A 257 69.54 21.51 -3.07
CA ARG A 257 68.56 21.59 -4.20
C ARG A 257 69.01 20.71 -5.41
N MET A 258 68.29 20.51 -6.54
CA MET A 258 67.02 21.07 -7.07
C MET A 258 66.08 19.94 -7.63
N PHE A 259 65.67 19.70 -8.91
CA PHE A 259 65.78 20.34 -10.25
C PHE A 259 64.71 19.75 -11.23
N GLY A 260 64.22 20.50 -12.23
CA GLY A 260 63.50 19.97 -13.44
C GLY A 260 62.07 20.50 -13.70
N MET A 261 61.84 21.80 -13.95
CA MET A 261 61.79 22.49 -15.28
C MET A 261 60.52 22.24 -16.14
N PRO A 262 59.98 23.21 -16.93
CA PRO A 262 60.29 24.66 -17.09
C PRO A 262 59.06 25.61 -16.88
N PRO A 263 59.17 26.97 -17.03
CA PRO A 263 58.16 27.95 -16.60
C PRO A 263 57.55 28.90 -17.68
N PRO A 264 56.50 29.70 -17.35
CA PRO A 264 56.05 30.90 -18.09
C PRO A 264 56.44 32.24 -17.41
N GLN A 265 56.31 33.37 -18.13
CA GLN A 265 56.56 34.76 -17.66
C GLN A 265 55.32 35.68 -17.77
N PRO A 266 55.31 36.90 -17.14
CA PRO A 266 54.08 37.64 -16.81
C PRO A 266 53.88 39.01 -17.53
N ASN A 267 52.63 39.53 -17.56
CA ASN A 267 52.26 40.82 -16.93
C ASN A 267 50.77 41.27 -17.06
N GLN A 268 50.18 41.69 -15.94
CA GLN A 268 49.19 42.80 -15.77
C GLN A 268 47.85 42.80 -16.58
N PRO A 269 46.90 43.75 -16.36
CA PRO A 269 46.20 43.98 -15.09
C PRO A 269 44.65 44.02 -15.23
N LEU A 270 43.94 44.17 -14.10
CA LEU A 270 42.47 44.28 -14.01
C LEU A 270 41.91 45.61 -14.57
N PRO A 271 40.74 45.60 -15.24
CA PRO A 271 39.80 46.73 -15.26
C PRO A 271 38.86 46.68 -14.04
N ALA A 272 38.34 47.84 -13.61
CA ALA A 272 37.41 47.95 -12.50
C ALA A 272 35.96 47.64 -12.91
N ILE A 273 35.15 47.15 -11.96
CA ILE A 273 33.69 47.05 -12.10
C ILE A 273 33.08 48.35 -11.57
N ASP A 274 32.24 48.98 -12.39
CA ASP A 274 31.57 50.24 -12.09
C ASP A 274 30.42 50.08 -11.08
N GLN A 275 30.22 51.07 -10.20
CA GLN A 275 29.16 51.06 -9.19
C GLN A 275 27.97 51.92 -9.66
N THR A 276 27.04 51.31 -10.38
CA THR A 276 25.70 51.87 -10.61
C THR A 276 24.64 50.99 -9.94
N GLY A 277 23.68 51.63 -9.27
CA GLY A 277 22.83 50.96 -8.28
C GLY A 277 21.70 50.12 -8.87
N ALA A 278 21.72 48.81 -8.62
CA ALA A 278 20.53 47.98 -8.70
C ALA A 278 19.62 48.22 -7.48
N SER A 279 18.30 48.18 -7.68
CA SER A 279 17.32 48.37 -6.60
C SER A 279 17.32 47.20 -5.60
N LEU A 280 17.02 47.48 -4.32
CA LEU A 280 16.90 46.47 -3.28
C LEU A 280 15.75 45.46 -3.50
N GLU A 281 14.87 45.72 -4.47
CA GLU A 281 13.70 44.90 -4.79
C GLU A 281 14.06 43.60 -5.53
N ASP A 282 15.02 43.61 -6.46
CA ASP A 282 15.30 42.42 -7.29
C ASP A 282 16.02 41.30 -6.53
N ALA A 283 16.58 41.58 -5.36
CA ALA A 283 17.11 40.57 -4.44
C ALA A 283 16.03 39.65 -3.82
N ARG A 284 14.74 39.88 -4.11
CA ARG A 284 13.61 39.09 -3.58
C ARG A 284 13.02 38.07 -4.58
N LYS A 285 13.39 38.12 -5.86
CA LYS A 285 12.91 37.15 -6.86
C LYS A 285 13.83 35.93 -6.85
N ILE A 286 13.26 34.76 -6.55
CA ILE A 286 13.95 33.48 -6.77
C ILE A 286 14.18 33.34 -8.28
N ASN A 287 15.43 33.18 -8.70
CA ASN A 287 15.74 32.98 -10.12
C ASN A 287 15.22 31.60 -10.56
N SER A 288 14.28 31.57 -11.51
CA SER A 288 13.60 30.34 -11.94
C SER A 288 14.60 29.26 -12.40
N ASN A 289 15.70 29.67 -13.04
CA ASN A 289 16.75 28.77 -13.54
C ASN A 289 17.62 28.15 -12.43
N GLN A 290 17.39 28.48 -11.14
CA GLN A 290 18.06 27.91 -9.98
C GLN A 290 17.12 27.09 -9.07
N ILE A 291 15.86 26.90 -9.49
CA ILE A 291 14.88 26.11 -8.73
C ILE A 291 15.21 24.60 -8.85
N PRO A 292 15.32 23.85 -7.74
CA PRO A 292 15.55 22.41 -7.80
C PRO A 292 14.40 21.66 -8.49
N ARG A 293 14.68 21.02 -9.61
CA ARG A 293 13.76 20.14 -10.35
C ARG A 293 14.35 18.73 -10.51
N PRO A 294 13.53 17.68 -10.74
CA PRO A 294 14.03 16.36 -11.06
C PRO A 294 14.93 16.37 -12.30
N THR A 295 16.04 15.65 -12.26
CA THR A 295 16.97 15.50 -13.39
C THR A 295 16.97 14.05 -13.85
N THR A 296 16.43 13.79 -15.04
CA THR A 296 16.42 12.44 -15.62
C THR A 296 17.81 12.07 -16.13
N SER A 297 18.39 11.00 -15.60
CA SER A 297 19.65 10.43 -16.09
C SER A 297 19.38 9.03 -16.63
N TYR A 298 19.63 8.84 -17.92
CA TYR A 298 19.40 7.58 -18.64
C TYR A 298 20.63 6.64 -18.63
N SER A 299 21.69 6.98 -17.89
CA SER A 299 22.87 6.13 -17.77
C SER A 299 22.55 4.89 -16.93
N LYS A 300 22.80 3.68 -17.46
CA LYS A 300 22.61 2.41 -16.71
C LYS A 300 23.56 2.35 -15.51
N ILE A 301 23.02 2.55 -14.31
CA ILE A 301 23.78 2.52 -13.06
C ILE A 301 24.07 1.07 -12.67
N GLN A 302 25.33 0.68 -12.50
CA GLN A 302 25.68 -0.55 -11.78
C GLN A 302 25.83 -0.24 -10.29
N TYR A 303 25.22 -1.04 -9.42
CA TYR A 303 25.18 -0.81 -7.98
C TYR A 303 25.60 -2.04 -7.18
N ASP A 304 26.82 -2.03 -6.65
CA ASP A 304 27.24 -2.96 -5.59
C ASP A 304 26.58 -2.54 -4.26
N THR A 305 25.90 -3.47 -3.59
CA THR A 305 25.20 -3.20 -2.31
C THR A 305 26.13 -2.87 -1.13
N ARG A 306 27.39 -3.32 -1.20
CA ARG A 306 28.50 -2.96 -0.31
C ARG A 306 29.76 -2.69 -1.13
N GLN A 307 30.51 -1.65 -0.77
CA GLN A 307 31.81 -1.31 -1.35
C GLN A 307 32.83 -1.11 -0.22
N GLY A 308 34.06 -1.62 -0.37
CA GLY A 308 35.09 -1.55 0.69
C GLY A 308 34.67 -2.21 2.02
N ASN A 309 33.75 -3.18 1.97
CA ASN A 309 33.02 -3.73 3.11
C ASN A 309 32.25 -2.69 3.98
N GLN A 310 31.77 -1.61 3.37
CA GLN A 310 30.78 -0.70 3.96
C GLN A 310 29.50 -0.71 3.13
N ALA A 311 28.37 -0.38 3.75
CA ALA A 311 27.10 -0.21 3.06
C ALA A 311 27.19 0.92 2.03
N ASN A 312 26.77 0.65 0.79
CA ASN A 312 26.67 1.68 -0.24
C ASN A 312 25.36 2.50 -0.06
N ILE A 313 25.31 3.71 -0.62
CA ILE A 313 24.09 4.53 -0.65
C ILE A 313 23.37 4.24 -1.96
N PRO A 314 22.09 3.81 -1.94
CA PRO A 314 21.40 3.38 -3.15
C PRO A 314 21.13 4.56 -4.10
N PRO A 315 21.13 4.34 -5.43
CA PRO A 315 20.58 5.31 -6.38
C PRO A 315 19.08 5.55 -6.09
N PRO A 316 18.50 6.68 -6.53
CA PRO A 316 17.07 6.99 -6.38
C PRO A 316 16.17 5.85 -6.86
N ALA A 317 15.03 5.62 -6.19
CA ALA A 317 14.13 4.52 -6.53
C ALA A 317 13.46 4.72 -7.90
N SER A 318 13.40 5.97 -8.38
CA SER A 318 12.90 6.38 -9.68
C SER A 318 13.92 6.24 -10.83
N CYS A 319 15.18 5.89 -10.53
CA CYS A 319 16.19 5.55 -11.54
C CYS A 319 16.18 4.05 -11.86
N ASP A 320 16.59 3.67 -13.07
CA ASP A 320 16.96 2.28 -13.34
C ASP A 320 18.43 2.00 -12.95
N TYR A 321 18.67 0.80 -12.44
CA TYR A 321 19.95 0.35 -11.93
C TYR A 321 20.04 -1.17 -11.84
N ILE A 322 21.21 -1.73 -12.12
CA ILE A 322 21.49 -3.16 -12.04
C ILE A 322 22.20 -3.44 -10.70
N VAL A 323 21.53 -4.15 -9.80
CA VAL A 323 22.07 -4.47 -8.47
C VAL A 323 22.96 -5.71 -8.52
N LYS A 324 24.13 -5.61 -7.88
CA LYS A 324 24.96 -6.74 -7.51
C LYS A 324 24.99 -6.89 -6.00
N ASP A 325 24.38 -7.97 -5.50
CA ASP A 325 24.41 -8.31 -4.08
C ASP A 325 25.83 -8.74 -3.68
N THR A 326 26.42 -7.94 -2.79
CA THR A 326 27.77 -8.09 -2.20
C THR A 326 27.68 -8.14 -0.67
N GLY A 327 26.56 -8.63 -0.14
CA GLY A 327 26.33 -8.94 1.28
C GLY A 327 25.20 -8.15 1.93
N ASN A 328 24.84 -6.96 1.41
CA ASN A 328 23.61 -6.27 1.78
C ASN A 328 22.52 -6.62 0.74
N CYS A 329 21.27 -6.78 1.17
CA CYS A 329 20.18 -7.03 0.24
C CYS A 329 19.97 -5.88 -0.75
N SER A 330 19.41 -6.18 -1.92
CA SER A 330 19.02 -5.17 -2.90
C SER A 330 18.06 -4.11 -2.31
N PRO A 331 18.25 -2.80 -2.61
CA PRO A 331 17.32 -1.75 -2.21
C PRO A 331 15.92 -1.93 -2.84
N ARG A 332 15.78 -2.78 -3.89
CA ARG A 332 14.49 -3.23 -4.43
C ARG A 332 13.68 -4.03 -3.38
N TYR A 333 14.34 -4.76 -2.47
CA TYR A 333 13.67 -5.57 -1.43
C TYR A 333 13.53 -4.86 -0.08
N MET A 334 14.57 -4.13 0.33
CA MET A 334 14.58 -3.40 1.60
C MET A 334 15.51 -2.18 1.52
N ARG A 335 14.91 -1.00 1.63
CA ARG A 335 15.59 0.31 1.65
C ARG A 335 15.39 0.94 3.02
N CYS A 336 16.25 1.87 3.44
CA CYS A 336 16.09 2.60 4.71
C CYS A 336 15.94 4.11 4.46
N THR A 337 15.18 4.80 5.32
CA THR A 337 15.02 6.26 5.24
C THR A 337 16.28 7.04 5.60
N ILE A 338 17.26 6.41 6.27
CA ILE A 338 18.58 6.97 6.57
C ILE A 338 19.64 5.84 6.52
N HIS A 339 20.54 5.90 5.54
CA HIS A 339 21.60 4.89 5.31
C HIS A 339 22.82 5.03 6.25
N GLN A 340 22.77 5.94 7.23
CA GLN A 340 23.57 5.85 8.46
C GLN A 340 22.63 5.98 9.66
N VAL A 341 22.65 4.99 10.57
CA VAL A 341 21.69 4.93 11.68
C VAL A 341 22.09 5.94 12.77
N PRO A 342 21.20 6.83 13.24
CA PRO A 342 21.52 7.73 14.34
C PRO A 342 21.83 6.94 15.61
N CYS A 343 22.82 7.37 16.40
CA CYS A 343 23.17 6.66 17.63
C CYS A 343 22.20 6.86 18.81
N THR A 344 21.32 7.86 18.77
CA THR A 344 20.36 8.15 19.86
C THR A 344 19.02 8.68 19.34
N ALA A 345 17.97 8.47 20.13
CA ALA A 345 16.65 9.07 19.90
C ALA A 345 16.70 10.60 19.82
N ASP A 346 17.53 11.26 20.62
CA ASP A 346 17.70 12.72 20.61
C ASP A 346 18.25 13.20 19.26
N LEU A 347 19.20 12.45 18.67
CA LEU A 347 19.81 12.79 17.39
C LEU A 347 18.81 12.65 16.23
N LEU A 348 17.99 11.58 16.25
CA LEU A 348 16.89 11.38 15.30
C LEU A 348 15.84 12.51 15.44
N THR A 349 15.44 12.84 16.67
CA THR A 349 14.50 13.93 16.97
C THR A 349 15.02 15.29 16.50
N ASN A 350 16.30 15.60 16.79
CA ASN A 350 16.94 16.86 16.41
C ASN A 350 17.12 17.05 14.91
N CYS A 351 17.19 15.98 14.11
CA CYS A 351 17.22 16.09 12.65
C CYS A 351 15.83 16.19 11.98
N GLY A 352 14.75 15.96 12.74
CA GLY A 352 13.37 16.03 12.25
C GLY A 352 12.98 14.95 11.22
N MET A 353 13.83 13.94 11.03
CA MET A 353 13.62 12.82 10.13
C MET A 353 13.07 11.61 10.88
N GLU A 354 12.39 10.71 10.18
CA GLU A 354 12.01 9.41 10.74
C GLU A 354 12.95 8.31 10.26
N LEU A 355 13.19 7.31 11.12
CA LEU A 355 13.91 6.09 10.82
C LEU A 355 12.90 4.98 10.49
N ALA A 356 12.89 4.50 9.25
CA ALA A 356 12.00 3.44 8.79
C ALA A 356 12.65 2.60 7.68
N LEU A 357 12.02 1.47 7.37
CA LEU A 357 12.36 0.58 6.27
C LEU A 357 11.18 0.50 5.30
N MET A 358 11.44 0.52 3.99
CA MET A 358 10.45 0.20 2.96
C MET A 358 10.79 -1.21 2.50
N VAL A 359 9.86 -2.14 2.71
CA VAL A 359 10.08 -3.58 2.58
C VAL A 359 9.13 -4.13 1.52
N GLN A 360 9.69 -4.58 0.40
CA GLN A 360 8.97 -5.10 -0.77
C GLN A 360 9.55 -6.48 -1.12
N PRO A 361 9.26 -7.54 -0.33
CA PRO A 361 10.05 -8.78 -0.34
C PRO A 361 10.06 -9.50 -1.68
N LEU A 362 8.99 -9.37 -2.47
CA LEU A 362 8.79 -10.04 -3.76
C LEU A 362 9.06 -9.13 -4.97
N ALA A 363 9.70 -7.97 -4.79
CA ALA A 363 10.01 -7.02 -5.87
C ALA A 363 10.65 -7.69 -7.09
N PRO A 364 10.33 -7.23 -8.32
CA PRO A 364 10.92 -7.80 -9.53
C PRO A 364 12.43 -7.51 -9.57
N LEU A 365 13.19 -8.53 -9.98
CA LEU A 365 14.60 -8.41 -10.39
C LEU A 365 14.65 -7.66 -11.74
N HIS A 366 15.65 -6.82 -11.95
CA HIS A 366 15.97 -6.34 -13.29
C HIS A 366 16.57 -7.53 -14.12
N PRO A 367 16.27 -7.69 -15.42
CA PRO A 367 16.62 -8.90 -16.18
C PRO A 367 18.11 -9.25 -16.29
N SER A 368 19.01 -8.34 -15.93
CA SER A 368 20.47 -8.57 -15.85
C SER A 368 21.01 -8.75 -14.42
N GLU A 369 20.15 -8.85 -13.41
CA GLU A 369 20.53 -9.17 -12.03
C GLU A 369 20.62 -10.70 -11.83
N GLU A 370 21.45 -11.16 -10.90
CA GLU A 370 21.53 -12.59 -10.56
C GLU A 370 20.25 -13.05 -9.82
N PRO A 371 19.70 -14.24 -10.12
CA PRO A 371 18.51 -14.74 -9.44
C PRO A 371 18.82 -15.03 -7.96
N ILE A 372 17.82 -14.82 -7.09
CA ILE A 372 17.97 -15.10 -5.65
C ILE A 372 18.32 -16.60 -5.45
N PRO A 373 19.44 -16.92 -4.77
CA PRO A 373 19.83 -18.30 -4.55
C PRO A 373 18.90 -18.99 -3.54
N VAL A 374 18.48 -20.21 -3.87
CA VAL A 374 17.73 -21.10 -2.98
C VAL A 374 18.72 -22.01 -2.25
N VAL A 375 18.61 -22.06 -0.93
CA VAL A 375 19.51 -22.79 -0.03
C VAL A 375 18.71 -23.84 0.72
N ASP A 376 19.13 -25.09 0.62
CA ASP A 376 18.53 -26.22 1.36
C ASP A 376 19.48 -26.66 2.48
N PHE A 377 18.89 -26.89 3.66
CA PHE A 377 19.57 -27.39 4.86
C PHE A 377 19.10 -28.81 5.23
N GLY A 378 18.26 -29.44 4.40
CA GLY A 378 17.64 -30.73 4.68
C GLY A 378 16.76 -30.67 5.94
N GLU A 379 16.66 -31.80 6.64
CA GLU A 379 15.76 -31.94 7.79
C GLU A 379 16.10 -31.03 8.98
N GLY A 380 17.36 -30.61 9.13
CA GLY A 380 17.80 -29.68 10.18
C GLY A 380 17.29 -28.25 10.00
N GLY A 381 16.94 -27.86 8.77
CA GLY A 381 16.40 -26.54 8.45
C GLY A 381 17.40 -25.37 8.60
N PRO A 382 17.00 -24.15 8.21
CA PRO A 382 17.91 -23.02 8.13
C PRO A 382 18.40 -22.57 9.51
N ILE A 383 19.72 -22.37 9.62
CA ILE A 383 20.39 -22.03 10.88
C ILE A 383 19.95 -20.67 11.41
N ARG A 384 19.68 -20.62 12.72
CA ARG A 384 19.14 -19.43 13.41
C ARG A 384 19.81 -19.21 14.76
N CYS A 385 19.91 -17.95 15.18
CA CYS A 385 20.33 -17.61 16.53
C CYS A 385 19.36 -18.20 17.56
N SER A 386 19.89 -18.92 18.55
CA SER A 386 19.12 -19.56 19.63
C SER A 386 18.22 -18.58 20.39
N ARG A 387 18.67 -17.34 20.60
CA ARG A 387 17.95 -16.27 21.31
C ARG A 387 16.94 -15.52 20.43
N CYS A 388 17.39 -14.67 19.49
CA CYS A 388 16.50 -13.78 18.73
C CYS A 388 15.80 -14.46 17.52
N LYS A 389 16.13 -15.72 17.22
CA LYS A 389 15.61 -16.50 16.09
C LYS A 389 15.80 -15.85 14.72
N GLY A 390 16.74 -14.91 14.59
CA GLY A 390 17.22 -14.38 13.31
C GLY A 390 18.02 -15.44 12.55
N TYR A 391 17.89 -15.46 11.24
CA TYR A 391 18.51 -16.42 10.33
C TYR A 391 19.97 -16.07 10.07
N ILE A 392 20.78 -17.10 9.82
CA ILE A 392 22.17 -16.98 9.37
C ILE A 392 22.26 -16.03 8.16
N ASN A 393 23.30 -15.20 8.15
CA ASN A 393 23.49 -14.10 7.21
C ASN A 393 24.98 -13.68 7.21
N PRO A 394 25.45 -12.90 6.21
CA PRO A 394 26.87 -12.52 6.06
C PRO A 394 27.51 -11.81 7.26
N PHE A 395 26.71 -11.20 8.15
CA PHE A 395 27.20 -10.40 9.27
C PHE A 395 27.37 -11.20 10.58
N MET A 396 27.02 -12.50 10.61
CA MET A 396 27.28 -13.33 11.79
C MET A 396 28.77 -13.71 11.88
N ARG A 397 29.43 -13.30 12.97
CA ARG A 397 30.87 -13.52 13.15
C ARG A 397 31.16 -14.89 13.73
N PHE A 398 31.85 -15.75 12.98
CA PHE A 398 32.28 -17.07 13.46
C PHE A 398 33.50 -16.97 14.40
N THR A 399 33.57 -17.87 15.38
CA THR A 399 34.60 -17.96 16.43
C THR A 399 34.91 -19.43 16.77
N ASP A 400 35.89 -19.68 17.66
CA ASP A 400 36.34 -21.03 18.05
C ASP A 400 36.59 -21.95 16.84
N HIS A 401 37.47 -21.51 15.93
CA HIS A 401 37.79 -22.19 14.67
C HIS A 401 36.57 -22.57 13.81
N GLY A 402 35.45 -21.84 13.94
CA GLY A 402 34.20 -22.05 13.21
C GLY A 402 33.14 -22.86 13.97
N ARG A 403 33.46 -23.41 15.15
CA ARG A 403 32.53 -24.16 16.02
C ARG A 403 31.43 -23.30 16.63
N GLN A 404 31.62 -21.99 16.67
CA GLN A 404 30.66 -21.04 17.24
C GLN A 404 30.43 -19.88 16.27
N PHE A 405 29.29 -19.19 16.44
CA PHE A 405 28.98 -17.94 15.75
C PHE A 405 28.32 -16.93 16.69
N ILE A 406 28.57 -15.65 16.46
CA ILE A 406 28.02 -14.54 17.22
C ILE A 406 26.98 -13.82 16.35
N CYS A 407 25.74 -13.79 16.83
CA CYS A 407 24.62 -13.18 16.12
C CYS A 407 24.72 -11.65 16.08
N ASN A 408 24.80 -11.07 14.88
CA ASN A 408 24.82 -9.63 14.61
C ASN A 408 23.63 -8.84 15.22
N PHE A 409 22.46 -9.46 15.37
CA PHE A 409 21.30 -8.78 15.95
C PHE A 409 21.35 -8.62 17.49
N CYS A 410 22.02 -9.52 18.22
CA CYS A 410 21.95 -9.48 19.69
C CYS A 410 23.23 -9.91 20.43
N GLY A 411 24.34 -10.18 19.75
CA GLY A 411 25.59 -10.63 20.38
C GLY A 411 25.54 -12.01 21.06
N CYS A 412 24.46 -12.79 20.87
CA CYS A 412 24.37 -14.14 21.43
C CYS A 412 25.30 -15.10 20.67
N VAL A 413 26.10 -15.85 21.43
CA VAL A 413 26.95 -16.94 20.91
C VAL A 413 26.07 -18.20 20.71
N GLY A 414 26.05 -18.72 19.49
CA GLY A 414 25.46 -20.01 19.13
C GLY A 414 26.54 -21.04 18.77
N SER A 415 26.23 -22.32 18.95
CA SER A 415 27.05 -23.40 18.40
C SER A 415 26.73 -23.59 16.92
N THR A 416 27.76 -23.74 16.10
CA THR A 416 27.62 -24.16 14.70
C THR A 416 27.25 -25.65 14.66
N PRO A 417 26.27 -26.10 13.86
CA PRO A 417 26.02 -27.52 13.61
C PRO A 417 27.25 -28.19 12.98
N HIS A 418 27.53 -29.44 13.34
CA HIS A 418 28.74 -30.16 12.91
C HIS A 418 28.84 -30.26 11.37
N GLU A 419 27.74 -30.60 10.70
CA GLU A 419 27.64 -30.67 9.23
C GLU A 419 27.82 -29.32 8.52
N TYR A 420 27.60 -28.21 9.24
CA TYR A 420 27.74 -26.85 8.73
C TYR A 420 29.07 -26.20 9.13
N GLN A 421 29.90 -26.85 9.95
CA GLN A 421 31.16 -26.28 10.43
C GLN A 421 32.21 -26.19 9.32
N CYS A 422 32.83 -25.02 9.16
CA CYS A 422 34.03 -24.84 8.35
C CYS A 422 35.08 -24.04 9.14
N ASN A 423 36.35 -24.35 8.92
CA ASN A 423 37.47 -23.68 9.57
C ASN A 423 37.58 -22.21 9.12
N LEU A 424 38.11 -21.36 10.00
CA LEU A 424 38.37 -19.95 9.70
C LEU A 424 39.63 -19.77 8.84
N GLY A 425 39.64 -18.72 8.02
CA GLY A 425 40.81 -18.23 7.30
C GLY A 425 41.66 -17.27 8.15
N PRO A 426 42.80 -16.77 7.60
CA PRO A 426 43.68 -15.83 8.31
C PRO A 426 43.04 -14.47 8.63
N ASP A 427 41.96 -14.12 7.94
CA ASP A 427 41.13 -12.92 8.13
C ASP A 427 40.03 -13.10 9.19
N GLY A 428 39.84 -14.32 9.71
CA GLY A 428 38.79 -14.66 10.66
C GLY A 428 37.41 -14.91 10.04
N ARG A 429 37.23 -14.81 8.71
CA ARG A 429 36.03 -15.32 8.02
C ARG A 429 36.12 -16.84 7.90
N ARG A 430 35.02 -17.51 7.56
CA ARG A 430 35.07 -18.93 7.18
C ARG A 430 35.69 -19.08 5.79
N ARG A 431 36.43 -20.17 5.54
CA ARG A 431 37.05 -20.42 4.23
C ARG A 431 36.04 -20.70 3.10
N ASP A 432 34.82 -21.10 3.43
CA ASP A 432 33.70 -21.33 2.51
C ASP A 432 32.69 -20.16 2.48
N ALA A 433 33.00 -19.01 3.10
CA ALA A 433 32.05 -17.91 3.25
C ALA A 433 31.60 -17.30 1.90
N ASP A 434 32.48 -17.25 0.90
CA ASP A 434 32.17 -16.69 -0.42
C ASP A 434 31.55 -17.73 -1.38
N GLU A 435 31.70 -19.02 -1.06
CA GLU A 435 31.06 -20.14 -1.77
C GLU A 435 29.61 -20.36 -1.32
N ARG A 436 29.26 -19.92 -0.10
CA ARG A 436 27.93 -20.13 0.51
C ARG A 436 27.06 -18.87 0.42
N PRO A 437 25.95 -18.88 -0.34
CA PRO A 437 25.16 -17.69 -0.60
C PRO A 437 24.59 -17.04 0.67
N GLU A 438 24.23 -17.80 1.70
CA GLU A 438 23.75 -17.28 2.98
C GLU A 438 24.84 -16.63 3.86
N LEU A 439 26.11 -16.70 3.41
CA LEU A 439 27.28 -16.07 4.04
C LEU A 439 27.93 -14.98 3.18
N CYS A 440 27.57 -14.84 1.90
CA CYS A 440 28.07 -13.79 1.01
C CYS A 440 27.01 -12.89 0.35
N ARG A 441 25.72 -13.27 0.36
CA ARG A 441 24.60 -12.48 -0.19
C ARG A 441 23.66 -12.00 0.91
N GLY A 442 23.12 -10.80 0.73
CA GLY A 442 22.16 -10.19 1.64
C GLY A 442 20.74 -10.71 1.46
N THR A 443 20.35 -11.16 0.26
CA THR A 443 19.07 -11.85 0.01
C THR A 443 19.26 -13.30 -0.44
N VAL A 444 18.59 -14.23 0.26
CA VAL A 444 18.52 -15.67 -0.06
C VAL A 444 17.10 -16.21 0.18
N GLU A 445 16.79 -17.39 -0.37
CA GLU A 445 15.62 -18.17 0.03
C GLU A 445 16.03 -19.49 0.67
N PHE A 446 15.45 -19.82 1.83
CA PHE A 446 15.60 -21.14 2.43
C PHE A 446 14.43 -22.06 2.06
N VAL A 447 14.72 -23.32 1.79
CA VAL A 447 13.71 -24.39 1.81
C VAL A 447 13.16 -24.51 3.24
N ALA A 448 11.83 -24.50 3.39
CA ALA A 448 11.20 -24.57 4.71
C ALA A 448 10.93 -26.03 5.09
N THR A 449 11.40 -26.45 6.27
CA THR A 449 11.12 -27.79 6.83
C THR A 449 9.69 -27.91 7.36
N LYS A 450 9.28 -29.12 7.75
CA LYS A 450 7.92 -29.39 8.27
C LYS A 450 7.57 -28.55 9.52
N ASP A 451 8.56 -28.16 10.32
CA ASP A 451 8.39 -27.26 11.49
C ASP A 451 7.85 -25.86 11.11
N TYR A 452 7.88 -25.50 9.83
CA TYR A 452 7.33 -24.26 9.28
C TYR A 452 5.95 -24.44 8.61
N MET A 453 5.32 -25.60 8.83
CA MET A 453 4.07 -26.02 8.20
C MET A 453 3.06 -26.50 9.25
N MET A 454 1.91 -25.82 9.36
CA MET A 454 0.78 -26.27 10.18
C MET A 454 -0.12 -27.28 9.45
N ARG A 455 0.02 -27.34 8.11
CA ARG A 455 -0.66 -28.19 7.14
C ARG A 455 0.23 -28.28 5.89
N ASP A 456 -0.10 -29.17 4.96
CA ASP A 456 0.58 -29.19 3.65
C ASP A 456 0.46 -27.84 2.92
N PRO A 457 1.48 -27.40 2.14
CA PRO A 457 1.48 -26.09 1.50
C PRO A 457 0.28 -25.89 0.57
N MET A 458 -0.41 -24.76 0.74
CA MET A 458 -1.65 -24.43 0.06
C MET A 458 -1.59 -24.62 -1.48
N PRO A 459 -2.63 -25.23 -2.09
CA PRO A 459 -2.81 -25.28 -3.55
C PRO A 459 -3.15 -23.89 -4.12
N ALA A 460 -2.89 -23.68 -5.41
CA ALA A 460 -3.21 -22.42 -6.09
C ALA A 460 -4.72 -22.34 -6.37
N VAL A 461 -5.49 -21.77 -5.43
CA VAL A 461 -6.96 -21.65 -5.54
C VAL A 461 -7.35 -20.24 -5.95
N TYR A 462 -8.08 -20.12 -7.06
CA TYR A 462 -8.65 -18.87 -7.57
C TYR A 462 -10.17 -18.98 -7.62
N PHE A 463 -10.88 -18.05 -6.99
CA PHE A 463 -12.34 -18.00 -7.03
C PHE A 463 -12.78 -16.70 -7.69
N PHE A 464 -13.56 -16.78 -8.76
CA PHE A 464 -14.07 -15.61 -9.49
C PHE A 464 -15.52 -15.34 -9.09
N LEU A 465 -15.83 -14.09 -8.75
CA LEU A 465 -17.15 -13.68 -8.28
C LEU A 465 -17.62 -12.45 -9.07
N ILE A 466 -18.68 -12.61 -9.87
CA ILE A 466 -19.02 -11.64 -10.93
C ILE A 466 -20.40 -11.00 -10.70
N ASP A 467 -20.46 -9.68 -10.61
CA ASP A 467 -21.70 -8.88 -10.59
C ASP A 467 -22.48 -9.06 -11.91
N VAL A 468 -23.73 -9.48 -11.81
CA VAL A 468 -24.70 -9.68 -12.90
C VAL A 468 -25.98 -8.86 -12.70
N SER A 469 -25.90 -7.82 -11.88
CA SER A 469 -26.97 -6.81 -11.75
C SER A 469 -27.25 -6.13 -13.10
N MET A 470 -28.44 -5.57 -13.24
CA MET A 470 -28.91 -4.84 -14.42
C MET A 470 -27.87 -3.82 -14.94
N ASN A 471 -27.21 -3.10 -14.05
CA ASN A 471 -26.19 -2.11 -14.41
C ASN A 471 -24.88 -2.75 -14.88
N ALA A 472 -24.45 -3.86 -14.28
CA ALA A 472 -23.25 -4.60 -14.71
C ALA A 472 -23.44 -5.19 -16.12
N ILE A 473 -24.66 -5.65 -16.43
CA ILE A 473 -25.08 -6.13 -17.75
C ILE A 473 -25.16 -4.96 -18.75
N GLN A 474 -25.92 -3.90 -18.46
CA GLN A 474 -26.16 -2.78 -19.38
C GLN A 474 -24.89 -1.98 -19.72
N THR A 475 -23.94 -1.86 -18.79
CA THR A 475 -22.64 -1.21 -19.05
C THR A 475 -21.64 -2.11 -19.79
N GLY A 476 -21.94 -3.40 -19.93
CA GLY A 476 -21.03 -4.41 -20.48
C GLY A 476 -19.93 -4.85 -19.52
N ALA A 477 -19.96 -4.44 -18.25
CA ALA A 477 -18.97 -4.81 -17.24
C ALA A 477 -18.92 -6.33 -16.99
N THR A 478 -20.07 -6.99 -16.88
CA THR A 478 -20.16 -8.46 -16.75
C THR A 478 -19.49 -9.16 -17.95
N ALA A 479 -19.73 -8.69 -19.17
CA ALA A 479 -19.14 -9.27 -20.38
C ALA A 479 -17.63 -9.04 -20.45
N ALA A 480 -17.16 -7.85 -20.09
CA ALA A 480 -15.73 -7.54 -20.00
C ALA A 480 -15.02 -8.40 -18.95
N ALA A 481 -15.63 -8.61 -17.78
CA ALA A 481 -15.12 -9.51 -16.75
C ALA A 481 -15.04 -10.97 -17.25
N CYS A 482 -16.11 -11.50 -17.84
CA CYS A 482 -16.13 -12.87 -18.37
C CYS A 482 -15.07 -13.07 -19.47
N ALA A 483 -14.93 -12.12 -20.40
CA ALA A 483 -13.93 -12.15 -21.45
C ALA A 483 -12.49 -12.03 -20.92
N ALA A 484 -12.26 -11.21 -19.89
CA ALA A 484 -10.96 -11.10 -19.23
C ALA A 484 -10.57 -12.40 -18.51
N ILE A 485 -11.49 -12.99 -17.74
CA ILE A 485 -11.26 -14.28 -17.04
C ILE A 485 -10.97 -15.40 -18.06
N SER A 486 -11.75 -15.49 -19.14
CA SER A 486 -11.60 -16.53 -20.17
C SER A 486 -10.21 -16.51 -20.82
N GLN A 487 -9.68 -15.32 -21.14
CA GLN A 487 -8.30 -15.17 -21.63
C GLN A 487 -7.27 -15.52 -20.55
N VAL A 488 -7.42 -14.95 -19.35
CA VAL A 488 -6.48 -15.10 -18.22
C VAL A 488 -6.36 -16.53 -17.70
N ILE A 489 -7.36 -17.40 -17.93
CA ILE A 489 -7.29 -18.82 -17.62
C ILE A 489 -6.12 -19.53 -18.32
N ALA A 490 -5.67 -19.05 -19.49
CA ALA A 490 -4.49 -19.59 -20.18
C ALA A 490 -3.16 -19.24 -19.50
N ASP A 491 -3.13 -18.16 -18.70
CA ASP A 491 -1.95 -17.67 -17.98
C ASP A 491 -1.86 -18.19 -16.53
N LEU A 492 -2.88 -18.90 -16.05
CA LEU A 492 -2.84 -19.55 -14.74
C LEU A 492 -1.79 -20.68 -14.73
N PRO A 493 -1.07 -20.91 -13.61
CA PRO A 493 -0.03 -21.93 -13.56
C PRO A 493 -0.61 -23.32 -13.81
N GLU A 494 -0.29 -23.94 -14.95
CA GLU A 494 -0.75 -25.28 -15.30
C GLU A 494 -0.06 -26.34 -14.43
N GLY A 495 -0.72 -26.70 -13.33
CA GLY A 495 -0.31 -27.79 -12.45
C GLY A 495 -1.52 -28.53 -11.87
N PRO A 496 -1.35 -29.80 -11.43
CA PRO A 496 -2.44 -30.63 -10.91
C PRO A 496 -2.98 -30.18 -9.53
N ARG A 497 -2.62 -28.98 -9.08
CA ARG A 497 -3.09 -28.34 -7.84
C ARG A 497 -3.74 -26.98 -8.07
N THR A 498 -3.92 -26.55 -9.33
CA THR A 498 -4.57 -25.27 -9.65
C THR A 498 -6.08 -25.46 -9.70
N MET A 499 -6.76 -24.85 -8.73
CA MET A 499 -8.20 -25.01 -8.49
C MET A 499 -8.94 -23.71 -8.85
N LEU A 500 -10.10 -23.83 -9.48
CA LEU A 500 -10.91 -22.71 -9.94
C LEU A 500 -12.36 -22.88 -9.49
N GLY A 501 -12.95 -21.82 -8.94
CA GLY A 501 -14.39 -21.70 -8.68
C GLY A 501 -14.99 -20.45 -9.34
N ILE A 502 -16.27 -20.50 -9.71
CA ILE A 502 -17.03 -19.37 -10.25
C ILE A 502 -18.37 -19.25 -9.53
N ALA A 503 -18.76 -18.02 -9.20
CA ALA A 503 -20.13 -17.64 -8.87
C ALA A 503 -20.48 -16.27 -9.49
N THR A 504 -21.78 -16.04 -9.71
CA THR A 504 -22.34 -14.73 -10.11
C THR A 504 -23.30 -14.22 -9.04
N PHE A 505 -23.54 -12.92 -8.97
CA PHE A 505 -24.45 -12.36 -7.97
C PHE A 505 -25.14 -11.08 -8.42
N ASP A 506 -26.37 -10.89 -7.94
CA ASP A 506 -27.14 -9.65 -8.01
C ASP A 506 -27.71 -9.36 -6.60
N SER A 507 -29.03 -9.35 -6.39
CA SER A 507 -29.63 -9.43 -5.05
C SER A 507 -29.56 -10.83 -4.44
N THR A 508 -29.17 -11.85 -5.22
CA THR A 508 -28.95 -13.24 -4.78
C THR A 508 -27.58 -13.77 -5.25
N VAL A 509 -27.14 -14.92 -4.72
CA VAL A 509 -25.85 -15.54 -5.07
C VAL A 509 -26.06 -16.81 -5.88
N HIS A 510 -25.36 -16.96 -7.00
CA HIS A 510 -25.49 -18.09 -7.92
C HIS A 510 -24.16 -18.83 -8.04
N PHE A 511 -24.08 -20.03 -7.47
CA PHE A 511 -22.95 -20.94 -7.66
C PHE A 511 -23.15 -21.79 -8.91
N TYR A 512 -22.07 -22.34 -9.44
CA TYR A 512 -22.11 -23.28 -10.56
C TYR A 512 -21.45 -24.60 -10.18
N ASN A 513 -22.13 -25.72 -10.43
CA ASN A 513 -21.49 -27.03 -10.40
C ASN A 513 -20.73 -27.22 -11.72
N LEU A 514 -19.41 -27.34 -11.62
CA LEU A 514 -18.47 -27.39 -12.75
C LEU A 514 -18.01 -28.82 -13.09
N LYS A 515 -18.68 -29.84 -12.55
CA LYS A 515 -18.28 -31.25 -12.70
C LYS A 515 -18.32 -31.70 -14.17
N ARG A 516 -17.18 -32.11 -14.70
CA ARG A 516 -16.95 -32.58 -16.08
C ARG A 516 -17.95 -33.63 -16.62
N VAL A 517 -18.63 -34.37 -15.74
CA VAL A 517 -19.63 -35.39 -16.08
C VAL A 517 -20.95 -34.77 -16.59
N LEU A 518 -21.23 -33.52 -16.26
CA LEU A 518 -22.41 -32.79 -16.74
C LEU A 518 -22.23 -32.38 -18.21
N HIS A 519 -23.32 -32.39 -18.99
CA HIS A 519 -23.31 -31.85 -20.36
C HIS A 519 -23.29 -30.31 -20.40
N GLN A 520 -23.67 -29.65 -19.31
CA GLN A 520 -23.71 -28.19 -19.13
C GLN A 520 -23.50 -27.89 -17.63
N PRO A 521 -22.81 -26.80 -17.25
CA PRO A 521 -22.73 -26.36 -15.85
C PRO A 521 -24.11 -26.10 -15.24
N LEU A 522 -24.36 -26.60 -14.03
CA LEU A 522 -25.64 -26.42 -13.32
C LEU A 522 -25.56 -25.22 -12.37
N MET A 523 -26.42 -24.22 -12.57
CA MET A 523 -26.58 -23.08 -11.66
C MET A 523 -27.34 -23.49 -10.39
N LEU A 524 -26.88 -23.01 -9.23
CA LEU A 524 -27.43 -23.26 -7.90
C LEU A 524 -27.60 -21.93 -7.16
N ILE A 525 -28.86 -21.53 -6.92
CA ILE A 525 -29.19 -20.23 -6.35
C ILE A 525 -29.26 -20.30 -4.83
N VAL A 526 -28.57 -19.39 -4.15
CA VAL A 526 -28.62 -19.12 -2.71
C VAL A 526 -29.33 -17.78 -2.53
N PRO A 527 -30.64 -17.77 -2.21
CA PRO A 527 -31.43 -16.55 -2.09
C PRO A 527 -31.36 -15.89 -0.71
N ASP A 528 -30.86 -16.60 0.32
CA ASP A 528 -30.61 -15.98 1.62
C ASP A 528 -29.26 -15.27 1.60
N VAL A 529 -29.31 -13.95 1.63
CA VAL A 529 -28.15 -13.04 1.65
C VAL A 529 -27.88 -12.45 3.03
N HIS A 530 -28.51 -12.99 4.08
CA HIS A 530 -28.27 -12.61 5.48
C HIS A 530 -27.56 -13.74 6.25
N ASP A 531 -27.92 -15.01 5.99
CA ASP A 531 -27.23 -16.20 6.50
C ASP A 531 -26.75 -17.10 5.35
N VAL A 532 -25.66 -16.69 4.70
CA VAL A 532 -25.15 -17.34 3.49
C VAL A 532 -24.49 -18.69 3.73
N TYR A 533 -24.74 -19.64 2.84
CA TYR A 533 -24.18 -20.99 2.84
C TYR A 533 -23.65 -21.39 1.45
N ILE A 534 -22.91 -22.49 1.39
CA ILE A 534 -22.47 -23.11 0.12
C ILE A 534 -23.51 -24.18 -0.25
N PRO A 535 -24.05 -24.22 -1.48
CA PRO A 535 -25.10 -25.17 -1.84
C PRO A 535 -24.57 -26.61 -2.06
N LEU A 536 -23.26 -26.81 -2.14
CA LEU A 536 -22.58 -28.11 -2.22
C LEU A 536 -21.27 -28.07 -1.44
N GLU A 537 -20.86 -29.20 -0.86
CA GLU A 537 -19.56 -29.37 -0.19
C GLU A 537 -18.39 -29.55 -1.18
N THR A 538 -18.68 -29.91 -2.44
CA THR A 538 -17.72 -30.24 -3.51
C THR A 538 -18.26 -29.78 -4.88
N ASP A 539 -17.50 -30.00 -5.97
CA ASP A 539 -17.84 -29.64 -7.37
C ASP A 539 -18.05 -28.13 -7.70
N VAL A 540 -18.04 -27.24 -6.69
CA VAL A 540 -18.08 -25.77 -6.85
C VAL A 540 -16.68 -25.18 -7.11
N VAL A 541 -15.65 -25.82 -6.57
CA VAL A 541 -14.24 -25.49 -6.78
C VAL A 541 -13.57 -26.73 -7.36
N VAL A 542 -13.11 -26.65 -8.61
CA VAL A 542 -12.68 -27.79 -9.42
C VAL A 542 -11.27 -27.61 -9.97
N GLN A 543 -10.61 -28.71 -10.33
CA GLN A 543 -9.26 -28.66 -10.89
C GLN A 543 -9.31 -28.12 -12.32
N LEU A 544 -8.56 -27.04 -12.59
CA LEU A 544 -8.61 -26.32 -13.87
C LEU A 544 -8.31 -27.24 -15.07
N SER A 545 -7.27 -28.07 -14.96
CA SER A 545 -6.84 -28.99 -16.03
C SER A 545 -7.89 -30.02 -16.43
N GLU A 546 -8.91 -30.27 -15.60
CA GLU A 546 -9.98 -31.22 -15.89
C GLU A 546 -11.24 -30.54 -16.44
N CYS A 547 -11.57 -29.35 -15.94
CA CYS A 547 -12.85 -28.68 -16.18
C CYS A 547 -12.77 -27.44 -17.09
N ARG A 548 -11.57 -27.11 -17.61
CA ARG A 548 -11.30 -25.92 -18.44
C ARG A 548 -12.38 -25.61 -19.49
N LYS A 549 -12.81 -26.60 -20.29
CA LYS A 549 -13.84 -26.40 -21.33
C LYS A 549 -15.22 -26.03 -20.78
N HIS A 550 -15.62 -26.61 -19.64
CA HIS A 550 -16.86 -26.25 -18.96
C HIS A 550 -16.82 -24.84 -18.35
N ILE A 551 -15.62 -24.41 -17.93
CA ILE A 551 -15.38 -23.05 -17.41
C ILE A 551 -15.41 -22.02 -18.57
N GLU A 552 -14.75 -22.31 -19.68
CA GLU A 552 -14.76 -21.48 -20.91
C GLU A 552 -16.21 -21.31 -21.42
N GLN A 553 -16.96 -22.41 -21.56
CA GLN A 553 -18.39 -22.41 -21.94
C GLN A 553 -19.28 -21.65 -20.95
N LEU A 554 -19.01 -21.73 -19.64
CA LEU A 554 -19.75 -20.96 -18.65
C LEU A 554 -19.55 -19.45 -18.85
N LEU A 555 -18.29 -19.01 -19.00
CA LEU A 555 -17.94 -17.60 -19.15
C LEU A 555 -18.51 -17.00 -20.45
N GLU A 556 -18.56 -17.76 -21.54
CA GLU A 556 -19.26 -17.36 -22.78
C GLU A 556 -20.78 -17.19 -22.55
N SER A 557 -21.38 -18.03 -21.70
CA SER A 557 -22.83 -18.06 -21.49
C SER A 557 -23.35 -17.03 -20.48
N ILE A 558 -22.58 -16.67 -19.44
CA ILE A 558 -23.04 -15.78 -18.34
C ILE A 558 -23.68 -14.46 -18.85
N PRO A 559 -23.08 -13.71 -19.80
CA PRO A 559 -23.69 -12.47 -20.30
C PRO A 559 -25.05 -12.67 -20.97
N THR A 560 -25.31 -13.83 -21.58
CA THR A 560 -26.61 -14.15 -22.21
C THR A 560 -27.62 -14.70 -21.19
N MET A 561 -27.17 -15.40 -20.14
CA MET A 561 -28.04 -15.86 -19.04
C MET A 561 -28.73 -14.71 -18.31
N PHE A 562 -28.07 -13.57 -18.17
CA PHE A 562 -28.54 -12.41 -17.40
C PHE A 562 -28.87 -11.18 -18.28
N GLN A 563 -28.96 -11.34 -19.60
CA GLN A 563 -29.20 -10.23 -20.55
C GLN A 563 -30.49 -9.42 -20.22
N ASP A 564 -31.52 -10.11 -19.71
CA ASP A 564 -32.84 -9.57 -19.38
C ASP A 564 -32.99 -9.28 -17.87
N ASN A 565 -31.88 -9.27 -17.09
CA ASN A 565 -31.94 -9.04 -15.65
C ASN A 565 -32.32 -7.58 -15.32
N SER A 566 -33.33 -7.41 -14.46
CA SER A 566 -33.81 -6.11 -13.98
C SER A 566 -33.44 -5.81 -12.53
N THR A 567 -32.72 -6.71 -11.84
CA THR A 567 -32.21 -6.47 -10.49
C THR A 567 -31.14 -5.37 -10.48
N ALA A 568 -31.46 -4.19 -9.94
CA ALA A 568 -30.51 -3.07 -9.83
C ALA A 568 -29.63 -3.10 -8.57
N GLU A 569 -29.90 -4.04 -7.65
CA GLU A 569 -29.27 -4.16 -6.33
C GLU A 569 -28.07 -5.14 -6.34
N SER A 570 -27.21 -5.03 -5.33
CA SER A 570 -26.04 -5.92 -5.16
C SER A 570 -25.89 -6.44 -3.72
N ALA A 571 -25.81 -7.77 -3.61
CA ALA A 571 -25.52 -8.53 -2.40
C ALA A 571 -24.01 -8.81 -2.22
N PHE A 572 -23.13 -7.95 -2.77
CA PHE A 572 -21.67 -8.08 -2.76
C PHE A 572 -21.05 -8.66 -1.49
N VAL A 573 -21.42 -8.17 -0.30
CA VAL A 573 -20.85 -8.64 0.97
C VAL A 573 -21.27 -10.09 1.27
N ALA A 574 -22.54 -10.43 1.03
CA ALA A 574 -23.07 -11.78 1.17
C ALA A 574 -22.44 -12.73 0.15
N ALA A 575 -22.31 -12.29 -1.10
CA ALA A 575 -21.66 -13.02 -2.19
C ALA A 575 -20.18 -13.31 -1.88
N ILE A 576 -19.45 -12.31 -1.37
CA ILE A 576 -18.06 -12.46 -0.89
C ILE A 576 -17.98 -13.45 0.28
N LYS A 577 -18.91 -13.36 1.25
CA LYS A 577 -18.94 -14.28 2.39
C LYS A 577 -19.25 -15.71 1.96
N ALA A 578 -20.14 -15.92 0.99
CA ALA A 578 -20.46 -17.22 0.42
C ALA A 578 -19.26 -17.82 -0.35
N ALA A 579 -18.59 -17.02 -1.17
CA ALA A 579 -17.38 -17.44 -1.89
C ALA A 579 -16.22 -17.77 -0.92
N PHE A 580 -16.03 -16.97 0.13
CA PHE A 580 -15.11 -17.29 1.22
C PHE A 580 -15.41 -18.66 1.84
N LEU A 581 -16.68 -18.96 2.15
CA LEU A 581 -17.05 -20.26 2.74
C LEU A 581 -16.62 -21.43 1.84
N ALA A 582 -16.70 -21.28 0.52
CA ALA A 582 -16.29 -22.30 -0.46
C ALA A 582 -14.77 -22.56 -0.52
N ILE A 583 -13.92 -21.60 -0.11
CA ILE A 583 -12.44 -21.73 -0.13
C ILE A 583 -11.77 -21.67 1.25
N LYS A 584 -12.49 -21.47 2.35
CA LYS A 584 -11.93 -21.32 3.72
C LYS A 584 -11.07 -22.50 4.20
N SER A 585 -11.28 -23.70 3.66
CA SER A 585 -10.54 -24.92 4.01
C SER A 585 -9.22 -25.05 3.25
N SER A 586 -9.17 -24.56 2.01
CA SER A 586 -7.95 -24.51 1.19
C SER A 586 -7.14 -23.25 1.44
N GLY A 587 -7.76 -22.13 1.82
CA GLY A 587 -7.23 -20.80 1.53
C GLY A 587 -7.35 -20.50 0.03
N GLY A 588 -6.94 -19.32 -0.42
CA GLY A 588 -7.05 -18.95 -1.84
C GLY A 588 -7.03 -17.46 -2.12
N LYS A 589 -7.30 -17.14 -3.39
CA LYS A 589 -7.48 -15.79 -3.89
C LYS A 589 -8.89 -15.62 -4.45
N LEU A 590 -9.67 -14.72 -3.85
CA LEU A 590 -11.00 -14.34 -4.29
C LEU A 590 -10.90 -13.08 -5.15
N LEU A 591 -11.38 -13.15 -6.38
CA LEU A 591 -11.29 -12.12 -7.42
C LEU A 591 -12.71 -11.66 -7.75
N VAL A 592 -13.09 -10.48 -7.25
CA VAL A 592 -14.47 -9.99 -7.27
C VAL A 592 -14.63 -8.87 -8.28
N PHE A 593 -15.66 -8.92 -9.11
CA PHE A 593 -16.01 -7.86 -10.06
C PHE A 593 -17.32 -7.22 -9.60
N GLN A 594 -17.31 -5.92 -9.29
CA GLN A 594 -18.44 -5.18 -8.70
C GLN A 594 -18.74 -3.92 -9.52
N SER A 595 -19.99 -3.67 -9.87
CA SER A 595 -20.40 -2.52 -10.71
C SER A 595 -21.24 -1.46 -9.96
N VAL A 596 -22.06 -1.87 -9.00
CA VAL A 596 -22.99 -0.98 -8.26
C VAL A 596 -22.64 -0.84 -6.77
N LEU A 597 -23.39 0.00 -6.04
CA LEU A 597 -23.35 0.07 -4.57
C LEU A 597 -23.88 -1.25 -3.95
N PRO A 598 -23.17 -1.87 -2.98
CA PRO A 598 -23.64 -3.04 -2.21
C PRO A 598 -24.91 -2.81 -1.36
N SER A 599 -26.08 -2.68 -1.99
CA SER A 599 -27.30 -2.15 -1.35
C SER A 599 -28.15 -3.16 -0.57
N VAL A 600 -27.87 -4.48 -0.62
CA VAL A 600 -28.75 -5.51 -0.04
C VAL A 600 -27.98 -6.64 0.65
N GLY A 601 -28.64 -7.33 1.60
CA GLY A 601 -28.08 -8.43 2.37
C GLY A 601 -27.26 -8.00 3.59
N MET A 602 -26.41 -8.91 4.08
CA MET A 602 -25.58 -8.66 5.26
C MET A 602 -24.65 -7.45 5.06
N ILE A 603 -24.65 -6.51 6.02
CA ILE A 603 -23.86 -5.28 5.95
C ILE A 603 -24.13 -4.44 4.67
N ALA A 604 -25.39 -4.37 4.26
CA ALA A 604 -25.84 -3.50 3.17
C ALA A 604 -25.41 -2.03 3.38
N LEU A 605 -24.95 -1.39 2.31
CA LEU A 605 -24.45 -0.01 2.27
C LEU A 605 -25.49 0.92 1.68
N SER A 606 -25.67 2.10 2.28
CA SER A 606 -26.50 3.18 1.76
C SER A 606 -25.65 4.26 1.07
N ALA A 607 -26.25 4.97 0.12
CA ALA A 607 -25.64 6.17 -0.44
C ALA A 607 -25.47 7.22 0.67
N ARG A 608 -24.23 7.69 0.86
CA ARG A 608 -23.90 8.73 1.83
C ARG A 608 -24.29 10.11 1.27
N ASP A 609 -24.39 11.14 2.14
CA ASP A 609 -24.61 12.55 1.75
C ASP A 609 -23.37 13.18 1.07
N ALA A 610 -22.89 12.54 0.00
CA ALA A 610 -21.68 12.87 -0.73
C ALA A 610 -21.81 14.12 -1.61
N GLU A 611 -22.98 14.31 -2.24
CA GLU A 611 -23.18 15.30 -3.32
C GLU A 611 -23.82 16.63 -2.88
N GLY A 612 -23.73 16.97 -1.60
CA GLY A 612 -24.00 18.34 -1.12
C GLY A 612 -25.45 18.86 -1.19
N ARG A 613 -26.41 18.09 -1.71
CA ARG A 613 -27.82 18.52 -1.95
C ARG A 613 -28.67 18.78 -0.70
N GLY A 614 -28.14 18.58 0.50
CA GLY A 614 -28.78 18.96 1.77
C GLY A 614 -28.40 20.38 2.22
N ASN A 615 -29.42 21.22 2.46
CA ASN A 615 -29.31 22.57 3.03
C ASN A 615 -28.87 22.55 4.51
N ILE A 616 -27.61 22.21 4.74
CA ILE A 616 -26.98 22.15 6.07
C ILE A 616 -25.80 23.13 6.10
N SER A 617 -25.75 23.97 7.12
CA SER A 617 -24.77 25.05 7.31
C SER A 617 -23.32 24.61 7.08
N ALA A 618 -22.55 25.44 6.35
CA ALA A 618 -21.19 25.12 5.90
C ALA A 618 -20.11 25.00 7.00
N GLY A 619 -20.49 24.99 8.29
CA GLY A 619 -19.59 24.89 9.43
C GLY A 619 -19.49 23.51 10.10
N GLU A 620 -20.43 22.59 9.85
CA GLU A 620 -20.54 21.32 10.61
C GLU A 620 -20.27 20.04 9.78
N LYS A 621 -20.01 20.18 8.47
CA LYS A 621 -19.63 19.03 7.63
C LYS A 621 -18.15 18.68 7.86
N GLU A 622 -17.87 17.68 8.70
CA GLU A 622 -16.55 17.07 8.80
C GLU A 622 -16.27 16.17 7.57
N PRO A 623 -15.42 16.59 6.61
CA PRO A 623 -15.31 15.92 5.32
C PRO A 623 -14.57 14.58 5.38
N HIS A 624 -13.94 14.26 6.52
CA HIS A 624 -13.22 13.01 6.74
C HIS A 624 -14.15 11.86 7.15
N LYS A 625 -15.31 12.14 7.80
CA LYS A 625 -16.27 11.11 8.24
C LYS A 625 -16.71 10.16 7.12
N PRO A 626 -17.10 10.61 5.91
CA PRO A 626 -17.47 9.71 4.83
C PRO A 626 -16.30 8.92 4.21
N LEU A 627 -15.06 9.07 4.69
CA LEU A 627 -13.90 8.25 4.28
C LEU A 627 -13.64 7.07 5.24
N GLN A 628 -14.42 6.94 6.32
CA GLN A 628 -14.40 5.77 7.21
C GLN A 628 -15.36 4.69 6.70
N PRO A 629 -15.13 3.38 6.95
CA PRO A 629 -16.08 2.33 6.56
C PRO A 629 -17.40 2.45 7.33
N ALA A 630 -18.51 2.10 6.67
CA ALA A 630 -19.87 2.26 7.22
C ALA A 630 -20.11 1.37 8.45
N ASP A 631 -19.59 0.13 8.42
CA ASP A 631 -19.66 -0.82 9.53
C ASP A 631 -18.28 -1.40 9.87
N LYS A 632 -18.03 -1.56 11.16
CA LYS A 632 -16.84 -2.20 11.72
C LYS A 632 -16.87 -3.73 11.53
N ALA A 633 -18.05 -4.32 11.32
CA ALA A 633 -18.21 -5.75 11.03
C ALA A 633 -17.43 -6.20 9.78
N LEU A 634 -17.24 -5.31 8.78
CA LEU A 634 -16.38 -5.56 7.62
C LEU A 634 -14.94 -5.88 8.02
N LYS A 635 -14.40 -5.21 9.06
CA LYS A 635 -13.04 -5.48 9.55
C LYS A 635 -12.97 -6.82 10.28
N THR A 636 -14.00 -7.19 11.04
CA THR A 636 -14.10 -8.50 11.69
C THR A 636 -14.14 -9.64 10.66
N MET A 637 -14.97 -9.50 9.63
CA MET A 637 -15.06 -10.46 8.51
C MET A 637 -13.72 -10.58 7.78
N ALA A 638 -13.04 -9.45 7.51
CA ALA A 638 -11.75 -9.47 6.83
C ALA A 638 -10.61 -10.08 7.67
N ILE A 639 -10.71 -10.04 9.01
CA ILE A 639 -9.80 -10.77 9.90
C ILE A 639 -10.07 -12.29 9.81
N GLU A 640 -11.33 -12.74 9.88
CA GLU A 640 -11.71 -14.15 9.70
C GLU A 640 -11.18 -14.71 8.36
N PHE A 641 -11.27 -13.92 7.28
CA PHE A 641 -10.75 -14.29 5.97
C PHE A 641 -9.23 -14.47 5.99
N ALA A 642 -8.53 -13.55 6.65
CA ALA A 642 -7.07 -13.62 6.79
C ALA A 642 -6.62 -14.78 7.69
N GLU A 643 -7.43 -15.20 8.67
CA GLU A 643 -7.16 -16.39 9.48
C GLU A 643 -7.25 -17.68 8.66
N CYS A 644 -8.23 -17.78 7.75
CA CYS A 644 -8.36 -18.89 6.80
C CYS A 644 -7.44 -18.79 5.56
N GLN A 645 -6.50 -17.86 5.53
CA GLN A 645 -5.56 -17.65 4.42
C GLN A 645 -6.26 -17.33 3.08
N VAL A 646 -7.36 -16.57 3.12
CA VAL A 646 -8.05 -16.04 1.95
C VAL A 646 -7.65 -14.59 1.68
N CYS A 647 -7.07 -14.35 0.52
CA CYS A 647 -6.81 -13.02 -0.03
C CYS A 647 -7.99 -12.57 -0.91
N VAL A 648 -8.37 -11.29 -0.87
CA VAL A 648 -9.45 -10.74 -1.73
C VAL A 648 -8.91 -9.57 -2.53
N ASP A 649 -9.07 -9.58 -3.85
CA ASP A 649 -8.91 -8.39 -4.72
C ASP A 649 -10.26 -8.03 -5.34
N VAL A 650 -10.55 -6.73 -5.50
CA VAL A 650 -11.85 -6.23 -6.00
C VAL A 650 -11.65 -5.33 -7.22
N PHE A 651 -12.33 -5.64 -8.31
CA PHE A 651 -12.36 -4.91 -9.58
C PHE A 651 -13.68 -4.13 -9.69
N THR A 652 -13.62 -2.84 -9.38
CA THR A 652 -14.77 -1.93 -9.29
C THR A 652 -15.00 -1.26 -10.65
N THR A 653 -15.99 -1.75 -11.41
CA THR A 653 -16.32 -1.36 -12.78
C THR A 653 -17.60 -0.50 -12.81
N THR A 654 -17.50 0.74 -12.33
CA THR A 654 -18.69 1.55 -11.98
C THR A 654 -18.82 2.85 -12.76
N GLN A 655 -20.05 3.37 -12.81
CA GLN A 655 -20.40 4.69 -13.35
C GLN A 655 -21.01 5.62 -12.28
N THR A 656 -21.18 5.14 -11.04
CA THR A 656 -21.82 5.86 -9.92
C THR A 656 -21.02 5.71 -8.62
N TYR A 657 -21.51 6.31 -7.52
CA TYR A 657 -20.97 6.10 -6.18
C TYR A 657 -21.17 4.64 -5.72
N VAL A 658 -20.16 4.06 -5.06
CA VAL A 658 -20.15 2.66 -4.59
C VAL A 658 -19.59 2.44 -3.18
N ASP A 659 -19.11 3.49 -2.50
CA ASP A 659 -18.53 3.44 -1.16
C ASP A 659 -17.22 2.63 -1.06
N ILE A 660 -16.18 3.11 -1.74
CA ILE A 660 -14.82 2.53 -1.70
C ILE A 660 -14.24 2.56 -0.27
N ALA A 661 -14.66 3.49 0.58
CA ALA A 661 -14.26 3.52 2.00
C ALA A 661 -14.70 2.26 2.76
N SER A 662 -15.86 1.69 2.43
CA SER A 662 -16.32 0.39 2.96
C SER A 662 -15.72 -0.79 2.19
N ILE A 663 -15.80 -0.79 0.85
CA ILE A 663 -15.34 -1.90 0.00
C ILE A 663 -13.86 -2.24 0.25
N SER A 664 -13.01 -1.23 0.43
CA SER A 664 -11.55 -1.40 0.55
C SER A 664 -11.08 -2.07 1.86
N VAL A 665 -11.94 -2.22 2.87
CA VAL A 665 -11.58 -2.84 4.17
C VAL A 665 -11.15 -4.29 4.01
N ILE A 666 -11.88 -5.07 3.19
CA ILE A 666 -11.62 -6.49 3.00
C ILE A 666 -10.30 -6.75 2.24
N PRO A 667 -10.06 -6.20 1.02
CA PRO A 667 -8.78 -6.32 0.35
C PRO A 667 -7.63 -5.77 1.20
N GLY A 668 -7.79 -4.58 1.79
CA GLY A 668 -6.74 -3.95 2.59
C GLY A 668 -6.29 -4.78 3.81
N THR A 669 -7.20 -5.55 4.42
CA THR A 669 -6.88 -6.43 5.56
C THR A 669 -6.36 -7.79 5.13
N THR A 670 -6.78 -8.29 3.97
CA THR A 670 -6.40 -9.64 3.47
C THR A 670 -5.15 -9.65 2.58
N GLY A 671 -4.46 -8.51 2.47
CA GLY A 671 -3.24 -8.36 1.64
C GLY A 671 -3.52 -8.11 0.15
N GLY A 672 -4.79 -7.91 -0.22
CA GLY A 672 -5.21 -7.55 -1.58
C GLY A 672 -5.25 -6.04 -1.84
N GLN A 673 -5.96 -5.63 -2.89
CA GLN A 673 -6.15 -4.25 -3.33
C GLN A 673 -7.49 -4.05 -4.08
N VAL A 674 -7.90 -2.78 -4.24
CA VAL A 674 -9.00 -2.39 -5.12
C VAL A 674 -8.43 -1.91 -6.46
N TYR A 675 -9.01 -2.36 -7.57
CA TYR A 675 -8.86 -1.78 -8.90
C TYR A 675 -10.12 -0.95 -9.21
N TYR A 676 -9.97 0.26 -9.74
CA TYR A 676 -11.07 1.21 -9.89
C TYR A 676 -11.14 1.73 -11.32
N TYR A 677 -12.27 1.45 -11.98
CA TYR A 677 -12.56 1.86 -13.36
C TYR A 677 -13.79 2.77 -13.31
N TYR A 678 -13.55 4.09 -13.36
CA TYR A 678 -14.61 5.09 -13.24
C TYR A 678 -14.36 6.31 -14.16
N PRO A 679 -15.38 6.76 -14.92
CA PRO A 679 -16.54 5.97 -15.30
C PRO A 679 -16.09 4.78 -16.16
N PHE A 680 -16.62 3.58 -15.89
CA PHE A 680 -16.36 2.39 -16.69
C PHE A 680 -16.98 2.52 -18.09
N SER A 681 -16.19 2.22 -19.12
CA SER A 681 -16.62 2.10 -20.52
C SER A 681 -16.22 0.73 -21.07
N SER A 682 -17.18 0.04 -21.67
CA SER A 682 -16.98 -1.19 -22.46
C SER A 682 -16.18 -1.00 -23.75
N ILE A 683 -15.76 0.23 -24.09
CA ILE A 683 -14.89 0.54 -25.22
C ILE A 683 -13.44 0.75 -24.76
N SER A 684 -13.20 1.53 -23.69
CA SER A 684 -11.84 1.89 -23.26
C SER A 684 -11.25 0.97 -22.18
N ASP A 685 -12.08 0.43 -21.28
CA ASP A 685 -11.60 -0.27 -20.09
C ASP A 685 -11.36 -1.80 -20.22
N PRO A 686 -12.00 -2.59 -21.12
CA PRO A 686 -11.79 -4.05 -21.14
C PRO A 686 -10.32 -4.47 -21.33
N VAL A 687 -9.56 -3.71 -22.13
CA VAL A 687 -8.12 -3.97 -22.33
C VAL A 687 -7.33 -3.70 -21.04
N LYS A 688 -7.70 -2.68 -20.27
CA LYS A 688 -7.09 -2.43 -18.95
C LYS A 688 -7.50 -3.50 -17.94
N LEU A 689 -8.79 -3.83 -17.84
CA LEU A 689 -9.32 -4.87 -16.95
C LEU A 689 -8.62 -6.22 -17.19
N TYR A 690 -8.46 -6.62 -18.45
CA TYR A 690 -7.71 -7.82 -18.83
C TYR A 690 -6.24 -7.75 -18.37
N ASN A 691 -5.51 -6.68 -18.68
CA ASN A 691 -4.09 -6.57 -18.31
C ASN A 691 -3.89 -6.49 -16.79
N ASP A 692 -4.75 -5.77 -16.07
CA ASP A 692 -4.74 -5.66 -14.61
C ASP A 692 -5.01 -7.02 -13.93
N LEU A 693 -5.97 -7.80 -14.45
CA LEU A 693 -6.28 -9.16 -13.99
C LEU A 693 -5.19 -10.16 -14.37
N ARG A 694 -4.62 -10.07 -15.57
CA ARG A 694 -3.49 -10.89 -16.01
C ARG A 694 -2.27 -10.64 -15.13
N TRP A 695 -1.93 -9.38 -14.87
CA TRP A 695 -0.85 -9.03 -13.94
C TRP A 695 -1.17 -9.52 -12.51
N ASN A 696 -2.42 -9.42 -12.06
CA ASN A 696 -2.86 -9.89 -10.75
C ASN A 696 -2.52 -11.37 -10.48
N ILE A 697 -2.64 -12.25 -11.48
CA ILE A 697 -2.39 -13.69 -11.32
C ILE A 697 -0.98 -14.14 -11.75
N THR A 698 -0.33 -13.46 -12.71
CA THR A 698 0.98 -13.89 -13.27
C THR A 698 2.18 -13.29 -12.53
N ARG A 699 2.04 -12.13 -11.89
CA ARG A 699 3.15 -11.48 -11.19
C ARG A 699 3.70 -12.33 -10.04
N PRO A 700 4.99 -12.19 -9.67
CA PRO A 700 5.59 -12.91 -8.55
C PRO A 700 4.78 -12.72 -7.26
N GLN A 701 4.18 -13.79 -6.75
CA GLN A 701 3.33 -13.73 -5.55
C GLN A 701 3.44 -14.98 -4.67
N GLY A 702 3.00 -14.83 -3.44
CA GLY A 702 3.05 -15.83 -2.38
C GLY A 702 1.80 -15.80 -1.51
N PHE A 703 1.44 -16.97 -0.99
CA PHE A 703 0.25 -17.20 -0.16
C PHE A 703 0.63 -17.69 1.25
N GLU A 704 -0.34 -17.68 2.16
CA GLU A 704 -0.18 -18.11 3.56
C GLU A 704 1.04 -17.48 4.26
N ALA A 705 1.34 -16.23 3.93
CA ALA A 705 2.62 -15.64 4.22
C ALA A 705 2.64 -14.97 5.60
N VAL A 706 3.78 -15.04 6.27
CA VAL A 706 4.04 -14.34 7.52
C VAL A 706 5.37 -13.61 7.38
N MET A 707 5.34 -12.29 7.51
CA MET A 707 6.53 -11.44 7.45
C MET A 707 6.89 -10.93 8.85
N ARG A 708 8.20 -10.93 9.16
CA ARG A 708 8.72 -10.35 10.39
C ARG A 708 10.06 -9.66 10.16
N VAL A 709 10.16 -8.40 10.60
CA VAL A 709 11.44 -7.68 10.68
C VAL A 709 12.12 -7.95 12.03
N ARG A 710 13.45 -8.04 12.02
CA ARG A 710 14.33 -8.07 13.19
C ARG A 710 15.38 -6.97 13.06
N CYS A 711 15.77 -6.38 14.19
CA CYS A 711 16.74 -5.30 14.27
C CYS A 711 17.91 -5.69 15.19
N SER A 712 19.05 -5.01 15.08
CA SER A 712 20.11 -5.08 16.08
C SER A 712 19.72 -4.39 17.39
N GLN A 713 20.23 -4.92 18.51
CA GLN A 713 20.01 -4.38 19.85
C GLN A 713 20.24 -2.86 19.91
N GLY A 714 19.29 -2.16 20.51
CA GLY A 714 19.23 -0.70 20.56
C GLY A 714 18.23 -0.08 19.57
N ILE A 715 17.79 -0.83 18.55
CA ILE A 715 16.66 -0.49 17.68
C ILE A 715 15.58 -1.58 17.79
N ASP A 716 14.32 -1.17 17.82
CA ASP A 716 13.15 -2.07 17.77
C ASP A 716 12.10 -1.54 16.77
N VAL A 717 11.16 -2.39 16.36
CA VAL A 717 10.04 -2.00 15.50
C VAL A 717 9.06 -1.16 16.30
N LYS A 718 8.67 0.00 15.74
CA LYS A 718 7.60 0.85 16.25
C LYS A 718 6.27 0.37 15.68
N GLU A 719 6.13 0.39 14.35
CA GLU A 719 4.89 0.03 13.67
C GLU A 719 5.12 -0.48 12.24
N TYR A 720 4.12 -1.16 11.68
CA TYR A 720 4.05 -1.59 10.29
C TYR A 720 2.90 -0.82 9.61
N HIS A 721 3.05 -0.39 8.37
CA HIS A 721 2.02 0.30 7.57
C HIS A 721 1.94 -0.32 6.17
N GLY A 722 0.75 -0.79 5.78
CA GLY A 722 0.48 -1.47 4.51
C GLY A 722 -0.76 -2.37 4.57
N ASN A 723 -1.02 -3.10 3.48
CA ASN A 723 -2.13 -4.06 3.42
C ASN A 723 -1.68 -5.41 4.00
N PHE A 724 -2.18 -5.74 5.19
CA PHE A 724 -1.95 -7.00 5.91
C PHE A 724 -2.96 -7.16 7.05
N CYS A 725 -3.03 -8.36 7.63
CA CYS A 725 -3.65 -8.58 8.93
C CYS A 725 -2.56 -8.61 10.02
N LYS A 726 -2.89 -8.17 11.23
CA LYS A 726 -1.93 -8.07 12.34
C LYS A 726 -2.54 -8.66 13.61
N ARG A 727 -2.46 -9.99 13.74
CA ARG A 727 -2.94 -10.71 14.94
C ARG A 727 -1.95 -10.66 16.10
N ILE A 728 -0.66 -10.54 15.79
CA ILE A 728 0.44 -10.49 16.76
C ILE A 728 1.19 -9.16 16.59
N PRO A 729 1.64 -8.46 17.65
CA PRO A 729 2.29 -7.15 17.51
C PRO A 729 3.56 -7.14 16.65
N THR A 730 4.30 -8.24 16.61
CA THR A 730 5.65 -8.35 16.00
C THR A 730 5.67 -8.86 14.57
N ASP A 731 4.61 -9.54 14.12
CA ASP A 731 4.56 -10.33 12.89
C ASP A 731 3.32 -9.90 12.10
N VAL A 732 3.40 -9.81 10.77
CA VAL A 732 2.25 -9.48 9.92
C VAL A 732 1.81 -10.69 9.10
N ASP A 733 0.51 -10.96 9.14
CA ASP A 733 -0.17 -12.03 8.43
C ASP A 733 -0.58 -11.53 7.03
N LEU A 734 -0.18 -12.29 6.01
CA LEU A 734 -0.30 -11.93 4.59
C LEU A 734 -0.92 -13.09 3.81
N PRO A 735 -2.27 -13.22 3.79
CA PRO A 735 -2.97 -14.28 3.08
C PRO A 735 -2.54 -14.40 1.62
N GLY A 736 -2.35 -13.24 0.97
CA GLY A 736 -1.54 -13.07 -0.23
C GLY A 736 -0.59 -11.88 -0.10
N ILE A 737 0.57 -11.97 -0.75
CA ILE A 737 1.52 -10.88 -0.98
C ILE A 737 2.11 -11.03 -2.39
N ASP A 738 2.41 -9.93 -3.06
CA ASP A 738 2.93 -9.92 -4.43
C ASP A 738 4.04 -8.88 -4.63
N SER A 739 4.60 -8.87 -5.84
CA SER A 739 5.75 -8.05 -6.27
C SER A 739 5.58 -6.56 -6.07
N ASP A 740 4.35 -6.06 -6.06
CA ASP A 740 4.05 -4.63 -6.18
C ASP A 740 3.89 -3.97 -4.80
N LYS A 741 3.68 -4.79 -3.77
CA LYS A 741 3.25 -4.37 -2.44
C LYS A 741 4.44 -4.10 -1.51
N ALA A 742 4.62 -2.84 -1.11
CA ALA A 742 5.65 -2.43 -0.16
C ALA A 742 5.06 -2.05 1.20
N ILE A 743 5.56 -2.67 2.26
CA ILE A 743 5.21 -2.40 3.66
C ILE A 743 6.24 -1.45 4.25
N VAL A 744 5.79 -0.36 4.87
CA VAL A 744 6.68 0.54 5.63
C VAL A 744 6.77 0.04 7.06
N VAL A 745 7.98 -0.03 7.61
CA VAL A 745 8.25 -0.46 8.99
C VAL A 745 8.96 0.68 9.71
N THR A 746 8.23 1.41 10.56
CA THR A 746 8.82 2.50 11.35
C THR A 746 9.61 1.91 12.52
N LEU A 747 10.72 2.56 12.86
CA LEU A 747 11.67 2.10 13.87
C LEU A 747 11.77 3.10 15.02
N LYS A 748 12.13 2.60 16.20
CA LYS A 748 12.38 3.38 17.42
C LYS A 748 13.71 2.96 18.04
N HIS A 749 14.31 3.85 18.80
CA HIS A 749 15.37 3.46 19.74
C HIS A 749 14.78 2.70 20.93
N ASP A 750 15.49 1.65 21.33
CA ASP A 750 15.33 0.92 22.60
C ASP A 750 16.54 1.20 23.52
N ASP A 751 17.72 1.44 22.93
CA ASP A 751 18.96 1.82 23.62
C ASP A 751 19.85 2.70 22.70
N LYS A 752 20.98 3.17 23.21
CA LYS A 752 21.99 3.95 22.48
C LYS A 752 22.93 3.05 21.69
N LEU A 753 23.24 3.44 20.45
CA LEU A 753 24.18 2.71 19.60
C LEU A 753 25.62 3.24 19.76
N GLN A 754 26.58 2.39 19.41
CA GLN A 754 27.99 2.76 19.34
C GLN A 754 28.29 3.49 18.04
N ASP A 755 29.07 4.56 18.10
CA ASP A 755 29.49 5.32 16.91
C ASP A 755 30.41 4.45 16.05
N GLY A 756 30.15 4.37 14.73
CA GLY A 756 30.91 3.54 13.80
C GLY A 756 30.69 2.02 13.91
N SER A 757 29.82 1.52 14.79
CA SER A 757 29.36 0.12 14.73
C SER A 757 28.37 -0.09 13.58
N GLU A 758 28.12 -1.34 13.16
CA GLU A 758 26.99 -1.63 12.27
C GLU A 758 25.71 -2.01 13.05
N CYS A 759 24.57 -1.50 12.58
CA CYS A 759 23.23 -1.91 12.97
C CYS A 759 22.59 -2.68 11.81
N ALA A 760 22.08 -3.88 12.07
CA ALA A 760 21.53 -4.76 11.05
C ALA A 760 20.02 -4.92 11.16
N PHE A 761 19.37 -5.04 10.00
CA PHE A 761 17.94 -5.28 9.82
C PHE A 761 17.76 -6.55 9.00
N GLN A 762 16.81 -7.40 9.38
CA GLN A 762 16.49 -8.62 8.64
C GLN A 762 14.99 -8.76 8.50
N CYS A 763 14.50 -8.65 7.27
CA CYS A 763 13.18 -9.11 6.90
C CYS A 763 13.24 -10.61 6.61
N ALA A 764 12.31 -11.37 7.20
CA ALA A 764 12.06 -12.75 6.83
C ALA A 764 10.58 -12.93 6.46
N LEU A 765 10.33 -13.40 5.24
CA LEU A 765 9.02 -13.78 4.72
C LEU A 765 8.95 -15.30 4.61
N LEU A 766 8.21 -15.96 5.50
CA LEU A 766 7.79 -17.35 5.33
C LEU A 766 6.54 -17.35 4.44
N TYR A 767 6.52 -18.10 3.34
CA TYR A 767 5.37 -18.12 2.42
C TYR A 767 5.27 -19.41 1.61
N THR A 768 4.11 -19.62 0.98
CA THR A 768 3.85 -20.68 0.01
C THR A 768 3.87 -20.08 -1.40
N THR A 769 4.70 -20.62 -2.30
CA THR A 769 4.76 -20.17 -3.71
C THR A 769 3.50 -20.57 -4.48
N VAL A 770 3.23 -19.95 -5.63
CA VAL A 770 2.13 -20.38 -6.54
C VAL A 770 2.27 -21.85 -6.99
N TYR A 771 3.47 -22.40 -6.98
CA TYR A 771 3.75 -23.82 -7.28
C TYR A 771 3.53 -24.75 -6.06
N GLY A 772 3.08 -24.21 -4.93
CA GLY A 772 2.81 -24.91 -3.67
C GLY A 772 4.08 -25.47 -3.01
N GLN A 773 5.16 -24.69 -2.99
CA GLN A 773 6.37 -24.95 -2.18
C GLN A 773 6.42 -23.97 -1.02
N ARG A 774 6.74 -24.43 0.21
CA ARG A 774 6.97 -23.55 1.36
C ARG A 774 8.43 -23.05 1.34
N ARG A 775 8.63 -21.73 1.35
CA ARG A 775 9.95 -21.08 1.32
C ARG A 775 10.06 -19.99 2.37
N ILE A 776 11.29 -19.63 2.71
CA ILE A 776 11.61 -18.49 3.60
C ILE A 776 12.54 -17.54 2.88
N ARG A 777 12.01 -16.46 2.30
CA ARG A 777 12.85 -15.39 1.74
C ARG A 777 13.39 -14.53 2.87
N VAL A 778 14.71 -14.39 2.94
CA VAL A 778 15.39 -13.60 3.97
C VAL A 778 16.24 -12.53 3.28
N SER A 779 15.97 -11.27 3.62
CA SER A 779 16.73 -10.11 3.16
C SER A 779 17.34 -9.41 4.38
N THR A 780 18.67 -9.23 4.36
CA THR A 780 19.44 -8.64 5.45
C THR A 780 20.19 -7.39 4.98
N LEU A 781 20.04 -6.29 5.70
CA LEU A 781 20.66 -4.98 5.44
C LEU A 781 21.46 -4.57 6.67
N SER A 782 22.77 -4.37 6.54
CA SER A 782 23.61 -3.80 7.59
C SER A 782 24.06 -2.39 7.22
N LEU A 783 23.91 -1.45 8.15
CA LEU A 783 24.18 -0.02 7.98
C LEU A 783 25.06 0.50 9.13
N PRO A 784 26.01 1.41 8.89
CA PRO A 784 26.85 1.99 9.94
C PRO A 784 26.08 3.00 10.80
N CYS A 785 26.42 3.06 12.08
CA CYS A 785 25.87 4.00 13.06
C CYS A 785 26.69 5.30 13.10
N THR A 786 26.03 6.45 13.27
CA THR A 786 26.71 7.76 13.39
C THR A 786 26.14 8.65 14.50
N ARG A 787 27.02 9.43 15.14
CA ARG A 787 26.67 10.56 16.03
C ARG A 787 26.64 11.91 15.30
N ASN A 788 27.06 11.99 14.04
CA ASN A 788 27.14 13.24 13.30
C ASN A 788 25.86 13.48 12.48
N ILE A 789 25.07 14.49 12.89
CA ILE A 789 23.86 14.92 12.18
C ILE A 789 24.11 15.34 10.71
N THR A 790 25.30 15.86 10.39
CA THR A 790 25.67 16.19 9.00
C THR A 790 25.74 14.95 8.12
N ASN A 791 26.14 13.80 8.68
CA ASN A 791 26.15 12.53 7.93
C ASN A 791 24.73 12.00 7.71
N LEU A 792 23.82 12.18 8.66
CA LEU A 792 22.40 11.82 8.48
C LEU A 792 21.80 12.58 7.29
N PHE A 793 22.05 13.89 7.17
CA PHE A 793 21.59 14.69 6.01
C PHE A 793 22.31 14.40 4.68
N ARG A 794 23.42 13.65 4.70
CA ARG A 794 24.13 13.16 3.49
C ARG A 794 23.70 11.76 3.07
N ALA A 795 23.30 10.93 4.03
CA ALA A 795 22.88 9.54 3.81
C ALA A 795 21.37 9.33 3.99
N THR A 796 20.58 10.41 4.07
CA THR A 796 19.12 10.35 4.06
C THR A 796 18.61 10.05 2.66
N ASP A 797 17.53 9.28 2.58
CA ASP A 797 16.97 8.80 1.32
C ASP A 797 15.64 9.51 1.05
N LEU A 798 15.57 10.32 -0.01
CA LEU A 798 14.42 11.20 -0.24
C LEU A 798 13.13 10.42 -0.53
N ASP A 799 13.18 9.45 -1.45
CA ASP A 799 11.98 8.70 -1.84
C ASP A 799 11.46 7.90 -0.65
N ALA A 800 12.36 7.34 0.17
CA ALA A 800 12.03 6.67 1.43
C ALA A 800 11.37 7.61 2.46
N GLN A 801 11.99 8.75 2.75
CA GLN A 801 11.46 9.77 3.66
C GLN A 801 10.09 10.26 3.20
N PHE A 802 9.91 10.42 1.89
CA PHE A 802 8.64 10.82 1.28
C PHE A 802 7.58 9.72 1.41
N VAL A 803 7.89 8.47 1.03
CA VAL A 803 6.96 7.33 1.11
C VAL A 803 6.51 7.07 2.55
N CYS A 804 7.39 7.20 3.54
CA CYS A 804 7.04 7.05 4.95
C CYS A 804 5.97 8.07 5.36
N SER A 805 6.19 9.36 5.07
CA SER A 805 5.23 10.43 5.36
C SER A 805 3.96 10.34 4.50
N LEU A 806 4.05 9.92 3.24
CA LEU A 806 2.91 9.71 2.34
C LEU A 806 1.94 8.66 2.90
N LYS A 807 2.45 7.51 3.37
CA LYS A 807 1.61 6.45 3.96
C LYS A 807 1.04 6.85 5.31
N GLN A 808 1.75 7.64 6.11
CA GLN A 808 1.21 8.22 7.35
C GLN A 808 0.04 9.16 7.06
N VAL A 809 0.23 10.11 6.15
CA VAL A 809 -0.80 11.06 5.69
C VAL A 809 -2.06 10.33 5.18
N ALA A 810 -1.90 9.28 4.37
CA ALA A 810 -3.04 8.49 3.90
C ALA A 810 -3.82 7.82 5.03
N ASN A 811 -3.14 7.33 6.08
CA ASN A 811 -3.78 6.75 7.26
C ASN A 811 -4.47 7.80 8.15
N GLU A 812 -4.03 9.06 8.13
CA GLU A 812 -4.60 10.16 8.93
C GLU A 812 -5.83 10.83 8.28
N ILE A 813 -5.91 10.86 6.94
CA ILE A 813 -6.99 11.52 6.18
C ILE A 813 -8.43 11.12 6.61
N PRO A 814 -8.74 9.84 6.93
CA PRO A 814 -10.09 9.47 7.39
C PRO A 814 -10.46 9.98 8.79
N PHE A 815 -9.52 10.53 9.55
CA PHE A 815 -9.70 10.88 10.98
C PHE A 815 -9.38 12.35 11.30
N THR A 816 -8.65 13.06 10.45
CA THR A 816 -8.16 14.43 10.70
C THR A 816 -8.61 15.39 9.57
N PRO A 817 -9.05 16.63 9.88
CA PRO A 817 -9.38 17.63 8.86
C PRO A 817 -8.21 17.94 7.90
N LEU A 818 -8.47 17.91 6.59
CA LEU A 818 -7.44 18.03 5.53
C LEU A 818 -6.52 19.25 5.70
N LEU A 819 -7.02 20.39 6.18
CA LEU A 819 -6.23 21.60 6.43
C LEU A 819 -5.14 21.36 7.48
N GLN A 820 -5.46 20.68 8.59
CA GLN A 820 -4.50 20.35 9.63
C GLN A 820 -3.41 19.41 9.11
N ILE A 821 -3.77 18.47 8.24
CA ILE A 821 -2.80 17.56 7.59
C ILE A 821 -1.89 18.33 6.62
N ARG A 822 -2.44 19.24 5.80
CA ARG A 822 -1.63 20.13 4.93
C ARG A 822 -0.63 20.97 5.75
N GLU A 823 -1.06 21.52 6.88
CA GLU A 823 -0.21 22.29 7.81
C GLU A 823 0.85 21.41 8.51
N GLN A 824 0.49 20.19 8.92
CA GLN A 824 1.39 19.20 9.53
C GLN A 824 2.49 18.77 8.56
N VAL A 825 2.12 18.38 7.34
CA VAL A 825 3.05 18.01 6.24
C VAL A 825 4.01 19.15 5.93
N THR A 826 3.49 20.38 5.82
CA THR A 826 4.31 21.58 5.61
C THR A 826 5.26 21.83 6.79
N ASN A 827 4.79 21.67 8.03
CA ASN A 827 5.63 21.81 9.22
C ASN A 827 6.72 20.73 9.34
N ILE A 828 6.47 19.49 8.92
CA ILE A 828 7.48 18.43 8.87
C ILE A 828 8.60 18.83 7.89
N CYS A 829 8.26 19.34 6.70
CA CYS A 829 9.25 19.88 5.75
C CYS A 829 10.03 21.06 6.35
N ILE A 830 9.34 22.04 6.95
CA ILE A 830 9.98 23.19 7.63
C ILE A 830 10.96 22.70 8.71
N ASN A 831 10.57 21.73 9.54
CA ASN A 831 11.37 21.28 10.67
C ASN A 831 12.62 20.50 10.21
N LYS A 832 12.52 19.64 9.19
CA LYS A 832 13.68 18.96 8.57
C LYS A 832 14.71 19.96 8.03
N LEU A 833 14.26 21.00 7.32
CA LEU A 833 15.13 22.03 6.75
C LEU A 833 15.69 22.98 7.82
N LEU A 834 14.90 23.32 8.84
CA LEU A 834 15.34 24.10 10.01
C LEU A 834 16.44 23.38 10.80
N ALA A 835 16.34 22.06 10.95
CA ALA A 835 17.38 21.25 11.59
C ALA A 835 18.70 21.28 10.81
N TYR A 836 18.65 21.09 9.49
CA TYR A 836 19.83 21.25 8.63
C TYR A 836 20.45 22.65 8.75
N ARG A 837 19.61 23.69 8.71
CA ARG A 837 20.03 25.09 8.85
C ARG A 837 20.66 25.40 10.22
N LYS A 838 20.18 24.78 11.31
CA LYS A 838 20.70 24.97 12.67
C LYS A 838 21.97 24.18 12.97
N PHE A 839 22.13 22.98 12.39
CA PHE A 839 23.19 22.05 12.80
C PHE A 839 24.24 21.72 11.72
N CYS A 840 23.99 22.00 10.44
CA CYS A 840 24.87 21.57 9.34
C CYS A 840 25.43 22.72 8.49
N THR A 841 24.78 23.89 8.44
CA THR A 841 25.28 25.04 7.67
C THR A 841 26.16 25.96 8.51
N THR A 842 27.34 26.33 8.01
CA THR A 842 28.19 27.37 8.60
C THR A 842 27.54 28.76 8.49
N ALA A 843 28.05 29.73 9.26
CA ALA A 843 27.53 31.10 9.29
C ALA A 843 27.47 31.73 7.89
N THR A 844 26.25 31.84 7.37
CA THR A 844 25.91 32.25 6.00
C THR A 844 24.70 33.16 6.06
N THR A 845 24.72 34.23 5.26
CA THR A 845 23.77 35.36 5.31
C THR A 845 22.32 34.90 5.44
N SER A 846 21.57 35.51 6.36
CA SER A 846 20.20 35.07 6.72
C SER A 846 19.29 34.89 5.51
N GLY A 847 19.34 35.80 4.53
CA GLY A 847 18.56 35.74 3.29
C GLY A 847 18.86 34.58 2.33
N GLN A 848 19.86 33.72 2.59
CA GLN A 848 20.11 32.53 1.76
C GLN A 848 19.25 31.35 2.21
N PHE A 849 18.54 30.72 1.25
CA PHE A 849 17.82 29.46 1.47
C PHE A 849 18.73 28.29 1.08
N ILE A 850 19.26 27.58 2.08
CA ILE A 850 20.21 26.48 1.87
C ILE A 850 19.49 25.14 2.12
N LEU A 851 19.55 24.26 1.12
CA LEU A 851 18.99 22.91 1.18
C LEU A 851 20.10 21.85 1.37
N PRO A 852 19.82 20.68 1.97
CA PRO A 852 20.69 19.51 1.86
C PRO A 852 20.53 18.90 0.48
N GLU A 853 21.64 18.52 -0.18
CA GLU A 853 21.63 17.95 -1.53
C GLU A 853 20.70 16.72 -1.65
N ALA A 854 20.77 15.80 -0.69
CA ALA A 854 19.93 14.61 -0.62
C ALA A 854 18.42 14.91 -0.41
N LEU A 855 18.05 16.12 0.03
CA LEU A 855 16.66 16.54 0.23
C LEU A 855 16.28 17.75 -0.64
N LYS A 856 17.02 18.06 -1.70
CA LYS A 856 16.80 19.28 -2.52
C LYS A 856 15.41 19.35 -3.16
N LEU A 857 14.79 18.19 -3.45
CA LEU A 857 13.42 18.09 -3.98
C LEU A 857 12.34 17.87 -2.90
N LEU A 858 12.71 17.78 -1.61
CA LEU A 858 11.73 17.65 -0.51
C LEU A 858 10.66 18.76 -0.52
N PRO A 859 10.99 20.05 -0.77
CA PRO A 859 9.97 21.09 -0.95
C PRO A 859 8.98 20.80 -2.08
N LEU A 860 9.45 20.29 -3.22
CA LEU A 860 8.60 19.96 -4.37
C LEU A 860 7.69 18.76 -4.06
N TYR A 861 8.22 17.71 -3.44
CA TYR A 861 7.44 16.52 -3.05
C TYR A 861 6.41 16.85 -1.95
N THR A 862 6.73 17.81 -1.07
CA THR A 862 5.79 18.34 -0.07
C THR A 862 4.63 19.09 -0.73
N LEU A 863 4.93 19.96 -1.69
CA LEU A 863 3.91 20.71 -2.45
C LEU A 863 3.02 19.75 -3.27
N ALA A 864 3.64 18.80 -3.98
CA ALA A 864 2.99 17.73 -4.74
C ALA A 864 1.96 16.97 -3.88
N LEU A 865 2.36 16.55 -2.67
CA LEU A 865 1.47 15.89 -1.72
C LEU A 865 0.30 16.79 -1.29
N THR A 866 0.54 18.06 -0.95
CA THR A 866 -0.55 18.99 -0.59
C THR A 866 -1.54 19.27 -1.71
N LYS A 867 -1.11 19.15 -2.98
CA LYS A 867 -1.94 19.27 -4.19
C LYS A 867 -2.46 17.93 -4.73
N SER A 868 -2.17 16.80 -4.07
CA SER A 868 -2.61 15.47 -4.51
C SER A 868 -4.08 15.17 -4.19
N THR A 869 -4.68 14.21 -4.90
CA THR A 869 -6.08 13.75 -4.74
C THR A 869 -6.49 13.45 -3.29
N GLY A 870 -5.56 12.96 -2.46
CA GLY A 870 -5.82 12.73 -1.03
C GLY A 870 -6.10 14.00 -0.23
N LEU A 871 -5.38 15.09 -0.52
CA LEU A 871 -5.42 16.35 0.24
C LEU A 871 -6.12 17.50 -0.49
N GLN A 872 -6.42 17.39 -1.78
CA GLN A 872 -7.31 18.31 -2.51
C GLN A 872 -8.69 18.39 -1.85
N THR A 873 -9.34 19.55 -1.95
CA THR A 873 -10.66 19.78 -1.32
C THR A 873 -11.81 19.22 -2.17
N ASP A 874 -11.82 19.54 -3.46
CA ASP A 874 -12.93 19.35 -4.40
C ASP A 874 -12.87 17.99 -5.12
N VAL A 875 -12.78 16.91 -4.34
CA VAL A 875 -12.59 15.53 -4.82
C VAL A 875 -13.70 14.62 -4.29
N LYS A 876 -14.20 13.72 -5.16
CA LYS A 876 -15.23 12.73 -4.82
C LYS A 876 -14.74 11.79 -3.72
N ILE A 877 -15.68 11.29 -2.92
CA ILE A 877 -15.38 10.42 -1.78
C ILE A 877 -14.75 9.10 -2.22
N ASP A 878 -15.24 8.49 -3.31
CA ASP A 878 -14.67 7.25 -3.85
C ASP A 878 -13.27 7.47 -4.46
N ASP A 879 -13.06 8.53 -5.25
CA ASP A 879 -11.74 8.88 -5.81
C ASP A 879 -10.68 9.09 -4.70
N ARG A 880 -11.05 9.81 -3.62
CA ARG A 880 -10.18 10.03 -2.47
C ARG A 880 -9.94 8.73 -1.68
N SER A 881 -10.97 7.91 -1.48
CA SER A 881 -10.85 6.62 -0.77
C SER A 881 -10.01 5.61 -1.54
N PHE A 882 -10.13 5.60 -2.87
CA PHE A 882 -9.25 4.82 -3.76
C PHE A 882 -7.79 5.28 -3.65
N TRP A 883 -7.53 6.59 -3.69
CA TRP A 883 -6.17 7.12 -3.50
C TRP A 883 -5.56 6.70 -2.15
N ILE A 884 -6.33 6.79 -1.06
CA ILE A 884 -5.90 6.34 0.28
C ILE A 884 -5.57 4.84 0.28
N ASN A 885 -6.42 4.00 -0.31
CA ASN A 885 -6.20 2.56 -0.36
C ASN A 885 -5.02 2.17 -1.28
N TYR A 886 -4.81 2.87 -2.39
CA TYR A 886 -3.68 2.61 -3.28
C TYR A 886 -2.35 2.99 -2.60
N VAL A 887 -2.31 4.12 -1.90
CA VAL A 887 -1.13 4.58 -1.13
C VAL A 887 -0.74 3.61 -0.01
N SER A 888 -1.67 2.87 0.59
CA SER A 888 -1.30 1.93 1.67
C SER A 888 -0.30 0.88 1.17
N HIS A 889 -0.47 0.35 -0.04
CA HIS A 889 0.35 -0.75 -0.56
C HIS A 889 1.39 -0.35 -1.61
N ILE A 890 1.31 0.85 -2.20
CA ILE A 890 2.21 1.33 -3.26
C ILE A 890 3.71 1.12 -2.98
N SER A 891 4.47 0.79 -4.02
CA SER A 891 5.92 0.64 -4.02
C SER A 891 6.65 1.98 -3.91
N THR A 892 7.91 1.97 -3.47
CA THR A 892 8.78 3.16 -3.44
C THR A 892 8.96 3.84 -4.81
N PRO A 893 9.25 3.14 -5.93
CA PRO A 893 9.35 3.78 -7.25
C PRO A 893 8.04 4.44 -7.71
N SER A 894 6.88 3.78 -7.53
CA SER A 894 5.60 4.30 -8.04
C SER A 894 5.05 5.47 -7.21
N ALA A 895 5.40 5.54 -5.91
CA ALA A 895 4.87 6.53 -4.97
C ALA A 895 5.18 8.00 -5.32
N VAL A 896 6.35 8.28 -5.89
CA VAL A 896 6.69 9.64 -6.32
C VAL A 896 5.82 10.05 -7.51
N CYS A 897 5.69 9.17 -8.50
CA CYS A 897 4.92 9.42 -9.73
C CYS A 897 3.42 9.68 -9.46
N LEU A 898 2.84 9.06 -8.43
CA LEU A 898 1.45 9.26 -8.00
C LEU A 898 1.12 10.71 -7.60
N VAL A 899 2.09 11.45 -7.04
CA VAL A 899 1.90 12.88 -6.66
C VAL A 899 2.63 13.85 -7.58
N LEU A 900 3.68 13.39 -8.25
CA LEU A 900 4.54 14.15 -9.16
C LEU A 900 4.53 13.46 -10.53
N PRO A 901 3.52 13.72 -11.37
CA PRO A 901 3.41 13.14 -12.71
C PRO A 901 4.64 13.39 -13.60
N GLN A 902 4.80 12.60 -14.65
CA GLN A 902 5.73 12.91 -15.73
C GLN A 902 4.96 13.51 -16.90
N MET A 903 5.39 14.67 -17.41
CA MET A 903 4.86 15.30 -18.61
C MET A 903 5.90 15.30 -19.74
N ILE A 904 5.50 14.99 -20.96
CA ILE A 904 6.35 15.03 -22.16
C ILE A 904 5.60 15.67 -23.34
N ALA A 905 6.34 16.32 -24.23
CA ALA A 905 5.83 16.75 -25.53
C ALA A 905 5.78 15.57 -26.50
N VAL A 906 4.65 15.36 -27.17
CA VAL A 906 4.47 14.27 -28.18
C VAL A 906 4.12 14.77 -29.58
N HIS A 907 3.96 16.09 -29.75
CA HIS A 907 3.80 16.72 -31.07
C HIS A 907 5.12 16.71 -31.88
N ASN A 908 6.26 16.85 -31.20
CA ASN A 908 7.60 16.86 -31.79
C ASN A 908 8.43 15.64 -31.31
N LEU A 909 7.98 14.42 -31.62
CA LEU A 909 8.77 13.20 -31.40
C LEU A 909 9.88 13.12 -32.45
N ASP A 910 11.03 13.73 -32.12
CA ASP A 910 12.22 13.80 -32.97
C ASP A 910 12.83 12.40 -33.18
N PHE A 911 12.78 11.91 -34.43
CA PHE A 911 13.12 10.53 -34.76
C PHE A 911 14.61 10.21 -34.54
N ASP A 912 15.50 11.16 -34.87
CA ASP A 912 16.94 10.89 -34.94
C ASP A 912 17.63 10.97 -33.56
N LYS A 913 17.15 11.84 -32.66
CA LYS A 913 17.85 12.16 -31.40
C LYS A 913 17.67 11.14 -30.26
N GLN A 914 16.80 10.14 -30.44
CA GLN A 914 16.49 9.17 -29.38
C GLN A 914 17.33 7.89 -29.46
N GLU A 915 17.82 7.51 -30.64
CA GLU A 915 18.64 6.28 -30.77
C GLU A 915 20.00 6.41 -30.07
N GLU A 916 20.65 7.58 -30.13
CA GLU A 916 21.91 7.84 -29.41
C GLU A 916 21.78 7.75 -27.87
N ASN A 917 20.60 8.03 -27.32
CA ASN A 917 20.35 8.07 -25.88
C ASN A 917 19.85 6.74 -25.30
N GLY A 918 19.54 5.74 -26.13
CA GLY A 918 19.12 4.40 -25.68
C GLY A 918 17.80 4.34 -24.90
N SER A 919 16.96 5.37 -24.99
CA SER A 919 15.65 5.49 -24.32
C SER A 919 14.61 6.04 -25.30
N ALA A 920 13.43 5.42 -25.36
CA ALA A 920 12.33 5.87 -26.21
C ALA A 920 11.62 7.11 -25.64
N ILE A 921 11.66 7.34 -24.31
CA ILE A 921 10.90 8.42 -23.66
C ILE A 921 11.61 9.78 -23.86
N PRO A 922 10.93 10.82 -24.38
CA PRO A 922 11.47 12.18 -24.47
C PRO A 922 11.88 12.79 -23.11
N PRO A 923 12.66 13.88 -23.10
CA PRO A 923 12.94 14.63 -21.87
C PRO A 923 11.66 15.08 -21.17
N VAL A 924 11.59 14.84 -19.86
CA VAL A 924 10.44 15.21 -19.01
C VAL A 924 10.41 16.73 -18.81
N LEU A 925 9.24 17.33 -19.04
CA LEU A 925 8.98 18.75 -18.89
C LEU A 925 8.60 19.10 -17.44
N PRO A 926 8.91 20.33 -16.96
CA PRO A 926 8.40 20.84 -15.69
C PRO A 926 6.88 20.90 -15.64
N LEU A 927 6.30 20.72 -14.45
CA LEU A 927 4.85 20.66 -14.26
C LEU A 927 4.25 22.06 -14.06
N SER A 928 4.37 22.89 -15.10
CA SER A 928 3.86 24.25 -15.16
C SER A 928 3.29 24.58 -16.54
N SER A 929 2.22 25.36 -16.58
CA SER A 929 1.59 25.86 -17.81
C SER A 929 2.52 26.74 -18.66
N GLU A 930 3.61 27.27 -18.11
CA GLU A 930 4.69 27.93 -18.86
C GLU A 930 5.29 27.04 -19.97
N PHE A 931 5.16 25.70 -19.85
CA PHE A 931 5.69 24.73 -20.80
C PHE A 931 4.63 24.14 -21.75
N VAL A 932 3.38 24.61 -21.67
CA VAL A 932 2.23 24.10 -22.43
C VAL A 932 1.76 25.13 -23.47
N SER A 933 2.02 24.86 -24.76
CA SER A 933 1.57 25.67 -25.90
C SER A 933 0.24 25.18 -26.47
N GLU A 934 -0.57 26.09 -27.01
CA GLU A 934 -1.78 25.73 -27.79
C GLU A 934 -1.46 25.06 -29.12
N GLU A 935 -0.24 25.21 -29.63
CA GLU A 935 0.23 24.55 -30.85
C GLU A 935 0.74 23.11 -30.57
N GLY A 936 0.77 22.69 -29.30
CA GLY A 936 1.39 21.46 -28.85
C GLY A 936 0.42 20.37 -28.37
N ILE A 937 0.87 19.11 -28.50
CA ILE A 937 0.28 17.93 -27.86
C ILE A 937 1.21 17.45 -26.74
N TYR A 938 0.64 17.17 -25.56
CA TYR A 938 1.37 16.82 -24.35
C TYR A 938 0.78 15.58 -23.69
N LEU A 939 1.63 14.63 -23.30
CA LEU A 939 1.24 13.44 -22.55
C LEU A 939 1.68 13.62 -21.10
N LEU A 940 0.80 13.33 -20.14
CA LEU A 940 1.04 13.41 -18.70
C LEU A 940 0.59 12.11 -18.03
N GLU A 941 1.42 11.49 -17.19
CA GLU A 941 1.10 10.21 -16.51
C GLU A 941 1.51 10.18 -15.03
N ASN A 942 0.74 9.47 -14.21
CA ASN A 942 0.93 9.37 -12.75
C ASN A 942 1.08 7.93 -12.22
N GLY A 943 1.46 6.99 -13.09
CA GLY A 943 1.60 5.55 -12.77
C GLY A 943 0.29 4.77 -12.66
N VAL A 944 -0.86 5.44 -12.54
CA VAL A 944 -2.20 4.80 -12.50
C VAL A 944 -2.97 5.07 -13.79
N ASN A 945 -3.02 6.34 -14.19
CA ASN A 945 -3.73 6.83 -15.37
C ASN A 945 -2.83 7.80 -16.16
N GLY A 946 -3.25 8.10 -17.39
CA GLY A 946 -2.58 9.05 -18.26
C GLY A 946 -3.57 9.98 -18.98
N LEU A 947 -3.10 11.19 -19.23
CA LEU A 947 -3.82 12.28 -19.91
C LEU A 947 -3.04 12.67 -21.16
N ILE A 948 -3.74 13.02 -22.23
CA ILE A 948 -3.14 13.56 -23.46
C ILE A 948 -3.85 14.87 -23.79
N TYR A 949 -3.19 15.99 -23.48
CA TYR A 949 -3.68 17.33 -23.82
C TYR A 949 -3.40 17.65 -25.28
N ILE A 950 -4.43 18.08 -26.00
CA ILE A 950 -4.36 18.57 -27.38
C ILE A 950 -4.67 20.07 -27.33
N GLY A 951 -3.69 20.91 -27.65
CA GLY A 951 -3.87 22.36 -27.73
C GLY A 951 -4.80 22.78 -28.88
N SER A 952 -5.37 23.99 -28.77
CA SER A 952 -6.39 24.47 -29.72
C SER A 952 -5.87 24.89 -31.10
N LEU A 953 -4.55 24.98 -31.29
CA LEU A 953 -3.88 25.44 -32.52
C LEU A 953 -2.93 24.38 -33.12
N VAL A 954 -3.05 23.12 -32.69
CA VAL A 954 -2.24 22.00 -33.21
C VAL A 954 -2.56 21.74 -34.69
N ASP A 955 -1.53 21.46 -35.50
CA ASP A 955 -1.69 21.03 -36.90
C ASP A 955 -2.56 19.76 -37.01
N SER A 956 -3.69 19.87 -37.71
CA SER A 956 -4.61 18.79 -38.05
C SER A 956 -3.93 17.56 -38.65
N ASN A 957 -2.82 17.73 -39.37
CA ASN A 957 -2.06 16.61 -39.94
C ASN A 957 -1.32 15.81 -38.86
N ILE A 958 -0.87 16.43 -37.77
CA ILE A 958 -0.29 15.75 -36.59
C ILE A 958 -1.40 15.00 -35.84
N VAL A 959 -2.53 15.66 -35.60
CA VAL A 959 -3.72 15.07 -34.94
C VAL A 959 -4.17 13.80 -35.70
N ARG A 960 -4.32 13.90 -37.03
CA ARG A 960 -4.73 12.79 -37.90
C ARG A 960 -3.71 11.65 -37.95
N GLN A 961 -2.41 11.95 -37.87
CA GLN A 961 -1.38 10.92 -37.81
C GLN A 961 -1.39 10.18 -36.47
N LEU A 962 -1.53 10.88 -35.35
CA LEU A 962 -1.50 10.28 -34.02
C LEU A 962 -2.80 9.55 -33.65
N PHE A 963 -3.96 10.13 -33.96
CA PHE A 963 -5.26 9.72 -33.41
C PHE A 963 -6.33 9.40 -34.48
N GLY A 964 -6.02 9.54 -35.77
CA GLY A 964 -6.89 9.15 -36.88
C GLY A 964 -8.05 10.11 -37.20
N PHE A 965 -8.44 11.00 -36.28
CA PHE A 965 -9.46 12.03 -36.51
C PHE A 965 -8.88 13.33 -37.11
N SER A 966 -9.73 14.16 -37.71
CA SER A 966 -9.33 15.26 -38.60
C SER A 966 -9.12 16.59 -37.88
N THR A 967 -9.92 16.89 -36.85
CA THR A 967 -9.87 18.17 -36.12
C THR A 967 -10.03 17.98 -34.61
N VAL A 968 -9.65 18.97 -33.81
CA VAL A 968 -9.67 18.87 -32.34
C VAL A 968 -11.12 18.79 -31.79
N GLU A 969 -12.09 19.31 -32.53
CA GLU A 969 -13.52 19.21 -32.24
C GLU A 969 -14.04 17.76 -32.29
N GLU A 970 -13.48 16.93 -33.19
CA GLU A 970 -13.83 15.50 -33.37
C GLU A 970 -13.32 14.59 -32.24
N THR A 971 -12.57 15.12 -31.26
CA THR A 971 -11.99 14.36 -30.13
C THR A 971 -13.06 13.53 -29.39
N PRO A 972 -12.96 12.19 -29.37
CA PRO A 972 -13.97 11.33 -28.77
C PRO A 972 -13.89 11.31 -27.24
N THR A 973 -15.05 11.31 -26.58
CA THR A 973 -15.17 11.24 -25.11
C THR A 973 -14.68 9.90 -24.51
N GLN A 974 -14.66 8.84 -25.32
CA GLN A 974 -14.12 7.53 -24.97
C GLN A 974 -12.98 7.22 -25.93
N PHE A 975 -11.78 6.99 -25.39
CA PHE A 975 -10.56 6.81 -26.18
C PHE A 975 -9.90 5.48 -25.87
N ALA A 976 -9.48 4.78 -26.92
CA ALA A 976 -8.58 3.66 -26.87
C ALA A 976 -7.43 3.97 -27.85
N LEU A 977 -6.20 3.99 -27.35
CA LEU A 977 -5.02 4.27 -28.18
C LEU A 977 -4.87 3.16 -29.24
N GLN A 978 -4.78 3.58 -30.50
CA GLN A 978 -4.51 2.71 -31.64
C GLN A 978 -3.11 3.00 -32.21
N GLN A 979 -2.59 2.06 -32.99
CA GLN A 979 -1.36 2.25 -33.76
C GLN A 979 -1.72 2.34 -35.24
N TYR A 980 -1.51 3.50 -35.84
CA TYR A 980 -1.70 3.73 -37.27
C TYR A 980 -0.41 3.46 -38.05
N ASP A 981 -0.52 3.17 -39.34
CA ASP A 981 0.64 2.89 -40.21
C ASP A 981 1.35 4.18 -40.66
N ASN A 982 1.90 4.92 -39.70
CA ASN A 982 2.77 6.07 -39.91
C ASN A 982 3.83 6.11 -38.78
N PRO A 983 5.00 6.74 -39.01
CA PRO A 983 6.10 6.66 -38.05
C PRO A 983 5.78 7.38 -36.72
N LEU A 984 5.00 8.44 -36.74
CA LEU A 984 4.67 9.24 -35.55
C LEU A 984 3.75 8.49 -34.58
N SER A 985 2.73 7.79 -35.09
CA SER A 985 1.83 6.95 -34.30
C SER A 985 2.55 5.72 -33.72
N LYS A 986 3.44 5.09 -34.49
CA LYS A 986 4.30 4.00 -34.00
C LYS A 986 5.17 4.50 -32.85
N LYS A 987 5.86 5.64 -33.02
CA LYS A 987 6.72 6.24 -31.99
C LYS A 987 5.95 6.64 -30.72
N LEU A 988 4.72 7.14 -30.82
CA LEU A 988 3.86 7.37 -29.66
C LEU A 988 3.51 6.06 -28.93
N ASN A 989 3.22 4.99 -29.67
CA ASN A 989 2.94 3.68 -29.07
C ASN A 989 4.20 3.09 -28.41
N ASP A 990 5.39 3.25 -28.99
CA ASP A 990 6.67 2.86 -28.38
C ASP A 990 6.89 3.57 -27.03
N VAL A 991 6.71 4.90 -27.00
CA VAL A 991 6.80 5.73 -25.77
C VAL A 991 5.80 5.26 -24.71
N VAL A 992 4.55 5.04 -25.11
CA VAL A 992 3.48 4.56 -24.21
C VAL A 992 3.77 3.16 -23.66
N ASN A 993 4.34 2.27 -24.48
CA ASN A 993 4.66 0.91 -24.06
C ASN A 993 5.90 0.86 -23.15
N GLU A 994 6.90 1.70 -23.37
CA GLU A 994 8.04 1.88 -22.47
C GLU A 994 7.59 2.43 -21.10
N ILE A 995 6.71 3.45 -21.07
CA ILE A 995 6.10 3.94 -19.83
C ILE A 995 5.34 2.80 -19.12
N ARG A 996 4.51 2.04 -19.83
CA ARG A 996 3.77 0.89 -19.26
C ARG A 996 4.68 -0.19 -18.69
N HIS A 997 5.83 -0.43 -19.34
CA HIS A 997 6.86 -1.36 -18.86
C HIS A 997 7.47 -0.85 -17.54
N GLN A 998 7.94 0.40 -17.51
CA GLN A 998 8.52 1.04 -16.32
C GLN A 998 7.54 1.16 -15.14
N ARG A 999 6.23 1.25 -15.41
CA ARG A 999 5.17 1.30 -14.38
C ARG A 999 4.61 -0.10 -14.02
N CYS A 1000 4.94 -1.15 -14.78
CA CYS A 1000 4.32 -2.48 -14.68
C CYS A 1000 2.77 -2.42 -14.65
N SER A 1001 2.19 -1.48 -15.40
CA SER A 1001 0.79 -1.05 -15.27
C SER A 1001 0.22 -0.66 -16.63
N TYR A 1002 -0.96 -1.17 -16.98
CA TYR A 1002 -1.66 -0.73 -18.18
C TYR A 1002 -2.37 0.60 -17.89
N LEU A 1003 -1.74 1.71 -18.26
CA LEU A 1003 -2.33 3.05 -18.10
C LEU A 1003 -3.54 3.23 -19.02
N ARG A 1004 -4.65 3.72 -18.44
CA ARG A 1004 -5.83 4.25 -19.17
C ARG A 1004 -5.50 5.66 -19.65
N TRP A 1005 -5.65 5.92 -20.94
CA TRP A 1005 -5.42 7.24 -21.56
C TRP A 1005 -6.73 7.99 -21.74
N THR A 1006 -6.75 9.27 -21.35
CA THR A 1006 -7.88 10.19 -21.56
C THR A 1006 -7.43 11.36 -22.43
N LEU A 1007 -8.22 11.72 -23.45
CA LEU A 1007 -7.95 12.91 -24.25
C LEU A 1007 -8.48 14.16 -23.54
N CYS A 1008 -7.67 15.22 -23.51
CA CYS A 1008 -7.92 16.46 -22.78
C CYS A 1008 -7.92 17.65 -23.74
N ARG A 1009 -8.95 18.49 -23.66
CA ARG A 1009 -9.07 19.75 -24.39
C ARG A 1009 -9.36 20.88 -23.42
N LYS A 1010 -8.91 22.09 -23.74
CA LYS A 1010 -8.96 23.28 -22.87
C LYS A 1010 -10.34 23.61 -22.30
N GLU A 1011 -11.39 23.44 -23.09
CA GLU A 1011 -12.77 23.80 -22.71
C GLU A 1011 -13.50 22.68 -21.94
N ASP A 1012 -12.97 21.45 -21.95
CA ASP A 1012 -13.56 20.30 -21.29
C ASP A 1012 -13.08 20.15 -19.84
N ALA A 1013 -13.87 19.47 -19.02
CA ALA A 1013 -13.47 19.10 -17.65
C ALA A 1013 -12.18 18.24 -17.60
N SER A 1014 -11.86 17.52 -18.67
CA SER A 1014 -10.59 16.78 -18.81
C SER A 1014 -9.38 17.71 -19.02
N GLY A 1015 -9.56 18.88 -19.64
CA GLY A 1015 -8.55 19.94 -19.68
C GLY A 1015 -8.30 20.54 -18.29
N ALA A 1016 -9.36 20.88 -17.56
CA ALA A 1016 -9.24 21.36 -16.18
C ALA A 1016 -8.53 20.35 -15.26
N LEU A 1017 -8.76 19.05 -15.46
CA LEU A 1017 -8.03 17.97 -14.78
C LEU A 1017 -6.54 17.90 -15.20
N PHE A 1018 -6.22 18.10 -16.49
CA PHE A 1018 -4.81 18.16 -16.93
C PHE A 1018 -4.06 19.33 -16.27
N PHE A 1019 -4.65 20.54 -16.28
CA PHE A 1019 -4.04 21.71 -15.65
C PHE A 1019 -3.93 21.59 -14.12
N SER A 1020 -4.78 20.81 -13.44
CA SER A 1020 -4.64 20.59 -11.98
C SER A 1020 -3.44 19.70 -11.59
N TYR A 1021 -2.88 18.94 -12.54
CA TYR A 1021 -1.61 18.20 -12.36
C TYR A 1021 -0.36 19.03 -12.62
N LEU A 1022 -0.47 20.29 -13.06
CA LEU A 1022 0.66 21.21 -13.21
C LEU A 1022 1.01 21.84 -11.85
N ILE A 1023 1.54 21.00 -10.95
CA ILE A 1023 1.68 21.31 -9.51
C ILE A 1023 2.61 22.50 -9.18
N GLU A 1024 3.45 22.96 -10.11
CA GLU A 1024 4.32 24.11 -9.88
C GLU A 1024 3.54 25.44 -9.98
N ASP A 1025 2.36 25.45 -10.60
CA ASP A 1025 1.52 26.64 -10.79
C ASP A 1025 0.70 26.99 -9.54
N ALA A 1026 0.38 28.28 -9.37
CA ALA A 1026 -0.53 28.74 -8.33
C ALA A 1026 -1.99 28.41 -8.67
N THR A 1027 -2.74 27.87 -7.70
CA THR A 1027 -4.17 27.58 -7.87
C THR A 1027 -4.99 28.21 -6.74
N PRO A 1028 -6.12 28.90 -7.02
CA PRO A 1028 -6.94 29.52 -5.97
C PRO A 1028 -7.55 28.53 -4.95
N LYS A 1029 -7.65 27.24 -5.29
CA LYS A 1029 -8.19 26.17 -4.42
C LYS A 1029 -7.10 25.42 -3.65
N ASP A 1030 -6.00 25.05 -4.31
CA ASP A 1030 -5.02 24.09 -3.78
C ASP A 1030 -3.62 24.68 -3.56
N GLY A 1031 -3.49 26.00 -3.72
CA GLY A 1031 -2.47 26.79 -3.03
C GLY A 1031 -1.35 27.34 -3.92
N PRO A 1032 -0.23 27.76 -3.29
CA PRO A 1032 0.80 28.58 -3.93
C PRO A 1032 1.51 27.86 -5.09
N SER A 1033 2.09 28.64 -5.99
CA SER A 1033 3.12 28.16 -6.92
C SER A 1033 4.36 27.64 -6.19
N TYR A 1034 5.23 26.91 -6.89
CA TYR A 1034 6.43 26.36 -6.26
C TYR A 1034 7.40 27.45 -5.75
N SER A 1035 7.55 28.56 -6.48
CA SER A 1035 8.37 29.70 -6.05
C SER A 1035 7.80 30.39 -4.80
N GLU A 1036 6.48 30.60 -4.74
CA GLU A 1036 5.79 31.12 -3.55
C GLU A 1036 5.89 30.17 -2.35
N PHE A 1037 5.82 28.86 -2.57
CA PHE A 1037 5.97 27.85 -1.52
C PHE A 1037 7.39 27.82 -0.97
N LEU A 1038 8.42 27.87 -1.82
CA LEU A 1038 9.83 28.03 -1.39
C LEU A 1038 10.01 29.32 -0.56
N ALA A 1039 9.42 30.42 -1.00
CA ALA A 1039 9.45 31.68 -0.26
C ALA A 1039 8.69 31.61 1.09
N HIS A 1040 7.58 30.86 1.17
CA HIS A 1040 6.90 30.56 2.43
C HIS A 1040 7.79 29.73 3.37
N LEU A 1041 8.36 28.62 2.89
CA LEU A 1041 9.25 27.77 3.68
C LEU A 1041 10.43 28.58 4.24
N HIS A 1042 11.07 29.40 3.41
CA HIS A 1042 12.16 30.27 3.86
C HIS A 1042 11.71 31.24 4.97
N ARG A 1043 10.61 31.97 4.78
CA ARG A 1043 10.06 32.88 5.82
C ARG A 1043 9.77 32.14 7.13
N SER A 1044 9.11 30.99 7.05
CA SER A 1044 8.77 30.15 8.21
C SER A 1044 9.99 29.55 8.92
N ILE A 1045 11.11 29.36 8.20
CA ILE A 1045 12.40 28.94 8.78
C ILE A 1045 13.07 30.11 9.50
N GLN A 1046 13.14 31.31 8.90
CA GLN A 1046 13.67 32.50 9.59
C GLN A 1046 12.92 32.80 10.89
N ALA A 1047 11.58 32.74 10.86
CA ALA A 1047 10.72 32.95 12.02
C ALA A 1047 10.81 31.85 13.10
N LYS A 1048 11.48 30.73 12.82
CA LYS A 1048 11.85 29.68 13.80
C LYS A 1048 13.36 29.71 14.14
N MET A 1049 14.11 30.71 13.68
CA MET A 1049 15.51 30.97 14.00
C MET A 1049 15.73 32.25 14.80
N SER A 1050 14.86 33.25 14.62
CA SER A 1050 14.64 34.37 15.56
C SER A 1050 14.00 33.89 16.86
#